data_AF-A0A937NE30-F1
#
_entry.id   AF-A0A937NE30-F1
#
_cell.length_a   1.000
_cell.length_b   1.000
_cell.length_c   1.000
_cell.angle_alpha   90.00
_cell.angle_beta   90.00
_cell.angle_gamma   90.00
#
_symmetry.space_group_name_H-M   'P 1'
#
loop_
_entity.id
_entity.type
_entity.pdbx_description
1 polymer ?
#
loop_
_entity_poly.entity_id
_entity_poly.type
_entity_poly.pdbx_seq_one_letter_code
_entity_poly.pdbx_strand_id
1 'polypeptide(L)'
;MGNESSHCLPGLDRYSAAKKAILLGRSASMEVERCPHRQSARATDNGEIARCGRLVELTGLADFDLCEVRRDACEFCCRSDAPADSGINTVIASLLHKATGTILEQGGARGCDVDKASELHAWAEDNLECVFPKDEHTCNVDAYRRRVDACVHFGKKTGDRGATWQGIKTSEAVFECGYPERTETTERQCRLCRHWSDGEPVATLPLIQVVPPPQHRCGPQIHNWAVGITTSPRKEPTVDVCLDNLARAGWERPWLFVDEGTALADHQLCLPVTYRQHKVGAWPNFYLALQELLMRQPDADAYLLVQDDALFYDGENLRELLESSLWPDENVAVVSLYCPEPYTRRRSGWHRFGGKWVWGAQAFVFPNQAARQFVVDQDVVEHRWTGRLKHAQIDVVVGDWALRKQMNVYYPVPSLVQHIGQTSTLWPAGRVTGNRRASLFLGDLSSAPTSSPVPAEQCVPEGKVHNSVSLSKLAVVTSLFDSHRCHRWSDNYHRFMEGMRTHGMEVHTIEGVLHGECPGLPPGDHTTHLELDSILFQKERLLNVGIAGLPADVDAVGWFDADVLFHHDDLQEAILAALGRSPVVQPWQICEWLDADGHYVPWGDKRRWAESLSAKNWDRPPNRCITSPSFGHPGLAWTARRETIDSIDGLFDRHPIGSGDTMMAISFWGDWKARYLRKYNEPMRRAIFEWGKKAHERVRGNVGFVDAAVSHLWHGSRESRKYDERNREISRLGIDPAEHLELAPNGTWKWSASTPRAIIEYVADYFAGRREDGKPEA
;
A
#
# COMPACT_ATOMS: atom_id res chain seq x y z
N MET A 1 -21.22 -29.76 51.53
CA MET A 1 -21.66 -28.36 51.71
C MET A 1 -20.95 -27.53 50.66
N GLY A 2 -21.69 -26.74 49.89
CA GLY A 2 -21.15 -25.81 48.88
C GLY A 2 -21.05 -26.40 47.47
N ASN A 3 -22.19 -26.49 46.78
CA ASN A 3 -22.35 -26.86 45.38
C ASN A 3 -22.32 -25.57 44.55
N GLU A 4 -21.48 -25.45 43.53
CA GLU A 4 -21.72 -24.55 42.39
C GLU A 4 -20.87 -24.99 41.19
N SER A 5 -21.55 -25.64 40.26
CA SER A 5 -21.02 -26.20 39.01
C SER A 5 -21.30 -25.25 37.85
N SER A 6 -20.27 -24.56 37.36
CA SER A 6 -20.27 -23.85 36.08
C SER A 6 -19.87 -24.81 34.97
N HIS A 7 -20.85 -25.24 34.17
CA HIS A 7 -20.65 -26.09 33.01
C HIS A 7 -20.04 -25.31 31.83
N CYS A 8 -18.89 -25.80 31.37
CA CYS A 8 -18.31 -25.47 30.08
C CYS A 8 -19.22 -25.90 28.92
N LEU A 9 -19.32 -25.04 27.90
CA LEU A 9 -19.88 -25.33 26.58
C LEU A 9 -19.01 -26.36 25.83
N PRO A 10 -19.63 -27.35 25.14
CA PRO A 10 -19.09 -27.91 23.91
C PRO A 10 -20.04 -27.62 22.75
N GLY A 11 -19.60 -26.75 21.84
CA GLY A 11 -20.20 -26.58 20.52
C GLY A 11 -19.57 -27.51 19.49
N LEU A 12 -20.25 -27.59 18.33
CA LEU A 12 -19.79 -28.11 17.04
C LEU A 12 -19.91 -29.63 16.81
N ASP A 13 -21.14 -30.15 16.59
CA ASP A 13 -21.33 -31.20 15.55
C ASP A 13 -22.79 -31.49 15.08
N ARG A 14 -23.71 -30.51 15.02
CA ARG A 14 -25.11 -30.78 14.59
C ARG A 14 -25.63 -30.00 13.38
N TYR A 15 -24.78 -29.22 12.72
CA TYR A 15 -25.20 -28.32 11.63
C TYR A 15 -25.34 -28.97 10.23
N SER A 16 -24.98 -30.24 10.03
CA SER A 16 -25.05 -30.87 8.68
C SER A 16 -26.27 -31.79 8.47
N ALA A 17 -26.96 -32.25 9.52
CA ALA A 17 -28.09 -33.17 9.41
C ALA A 17 -29.46 -32.46 9.26
N ALA A 18 -29.63 -31.28 9.87
CA ALA A 18 -30.90 -30.53 9.84
C ALA A 18 -31.24 -29.95 8.45
N LYS A 19 -30.22 -29.58 7.65
CA LYS A 19 -30.42 -29.04 6.29
C LYS A 19 -30.98 -30.08 5.30
N LYS A 20 -30.81 -31.38 5.59
CA LYS A 20 -31.32 -32.48 4.73
C LYS A 20 -32.78 -32.86 5.04
N ALA A 21 -33.30 -32.49 6.22
CA ALA A 21 -34.70 -32.72 6.58
C ALA A 21 -35.65 -31.60 6.12
N ILE A 22 -35.14 -30.39 5.87
CA ILE A 22 -35.93 -29.21 5.50
C ILE A 22 -36.45 -29.25 4.05
N LEU A 23 -35.92 -30.13 3.20
CA LEU A 23 -36.32 -30.24 1.78
C LEU A 23 -37.49 -31.20 1.51
N LEU A 24 -38.06 -31.88 2.51
CA LEU A 24 -39.08 -32.93 2.30
C LEU A 24 -40.36 -32.81 3.14
N GLY A 25 -40.64 -31.66 3.76
CA GLY A 25 -41.84 -31.48 4.58
C GLY A 25 -42.48 -30.10 4.46
N ARG A 26 -43.00 -29.72 3.29
CA ARG A 26 -43.89 -28.55 3.17
C ARG A 26 -45.21 -28.87 3.87
N SER A 27 -45.38 -28.38 5.09
CA SER A 27 -46.65 -28.43 5.83
C SER A 27 -47.70 -27.59 5.10
N ALA A 28 -48.91 -28.12 4.99
CA ALA A 28 -50.02 -27.51 4.26
C ALA A 28 -50.49 -26.22 4.96
N SER A 29 -50.64 -25.12 4.21
CA SER A 29 -51.30 -23.90 4.67
C SER A 29 -52.71 -24.21 5.15
N MET A 30 -53.07 -23.81 6.37
CA MET A 30 -54.40 -24.03 6.94
C MET A 30 -55.43 -23.10 6.27
N GLU A 31 -56.58 -23.63 5.87
CA GLU A 31 -57.72 -22.81 5.40
C GLU A 31 -58.27 -22.00 6.58
N VAL A 32 -58.56 -20.71 6.37
CA VAL A 32 -59.02 -19.79 7.44
C VAL A 32 -60.28 -20.27 8.14
N GLU A 33 -61.19 -20.93 7.43
CA GLU A 33 -62.40 -21.49 8.02
C GLU A 33 -62.13 -22.63 9.01
N ARG A 34 -60.92 -23.18 9.00
CA ARG A 34 -60.47 -24.24 9.92
C ARG A 34 -59.58 -23.72 11.06
N CYS A 35 -59.38 -22.40 11.16
CA CYS A 35 -58.57 -21.83 12.23
C CYS A 35 -59.26 -22.07 13.60
N PRO A 36 -58.62 -22.79 14.53
CA PRO A 36 -59.23 -23.11 15.83
C PRO A 36 -59.45 -21.89 16.72
N HIS A 37 -58.77 -20.79 16.43
CA HIS A 37 -58.86 -19.54 17.17
C HIS A 37 -59.79 -18.51 16.50
N ARG A 38 -60.42 -18.82 15.36
CA ARG A 38 -61.34 -17.90 14.69
C ARG A 38 -62.77 -18.12 15.19
N GLN A 39 -63.31 -17.16 15.92
CA GLN A 39 -64.62 -17.25 16.57
C GLN A 39 -65.56 -16.12 16.12
N SER A 40 -66.87 -16.34 16.17
CA SER A 40 -67.90 -15.29 16.00
C SER A 40 -67.75 -14.44 14.73
N ALA A 41 -67.45 -15.06 13.58
CA ALA A 41 -67.29 -14.35 12.31
C ALA A 41 -68.62 -13.72 11.84
N ARG A 42 -68.59 -12.44 11.47
CA ARG A 42 -69.74 -11.67 10.98
C ARG A 42 -69.38 -10.79 9.78
N ALA A 43 -70.33 -10.62 8.88
CA ALA A 43 -70.21 -9.69 7.76
C ALA A 43 -70.46 -8.23 8.22
N THR A 44 -69.72 -7.31 7.61
CA THR A 44 -69.81 -5.86 7.81
C THR A 44 -69.72 -5.14 6.46
N ASP A 45 -70.04 -3.86 6.42
CA ASP A 45 -70.01 -3.05 5.18
C ASP A 45 -68.61 -2.99 4.52
N ASN A 46 -67.54 -3.23 5.30
CA ASN A 46 -66.14 -3.16 4.87
C ASN A 46 -65.44 -4.53 4.80
N GLY A 47 -66.20 -5.63 4.80
CA GLY A 47 -65.68 -6.99 4.76
C GLY A 47 -66.15 -7.85 5.93
N GLU A 48 -65.35 -8.83 6.33
CA GLU A 48 -65.68 -9.75 7.41
C GLU A 48 -64.72 -9.57 8.59
N ILE A 49 -65.28 -9.55 9.80
CA ILE A 49 -64.54 -9.52 11.06
C ILE A 49 -64.87 -10.76 11.89
N ALA A 50 -63.86 -11.25 12.60
CA ALA A 50 -63.97 -12.37 13.54
C ALA A 50 -63.25 -12.01 14.83
N ARG A 51 -63.56 -12.72 15.91
CA ARG A 51 -62.84 -12.61 17.19
C ARG A 51 -61.70 -13.62 17.22
N CYS A 52 -60.48 -13.16 17.47
CA CYS A 52 -59.32 -14.04 17.60
C CYS A 52 -59.19 -14.58 19.03
N GLY A 53 -59.52 -15.86 19.21
CA GLY A 53 -59.43 -16.57 20.48
C GLY A 53 -58.00 -16.70 21.02
N ARG A 54 -56.97 -16.64 20.17
CA ARG A 54 -55.57 -16.64 20.61
C ARG A 54 -55.20 -15.32 21.28
N LEU A 55 -55.65 -14.19 20.73
CA LEU A 55 -55.47 -12.88 21.38
C LEU A 55 -56.22 -12.82 22.71
N VAL A 56 -57.43 -13.37 22.77
CA VAL A 56 -58.20 -13.48 24.02
C VAL A 56 -57.46 -14.33 25.05
N GLU A 57 -56.89 -15.46 24.65
CA GLU A 57 -56.13 -16.35 25.54
C GLU A 57 -54.90 -15.65 26.14
N LEU A 58 -54.13 -14.95 25.30
CA LEU A 58 -52.91 -14.26 25.71
C LEU A 58 -53.20 -13.06 26.61
N THR A 59 -54.15 -12.22 26.19
CA THR A 59 -54.47 -10.97 26.89
C THR A 59 -55.39 -11.18 28.09
N GLY A 60 -56.28 -12.17 28.06
CA GLY A 60 -57.36 -12.35 29.04
C GLY A 60 -58.55 -11.40 28.82
N LEU A 61 -58.64 -10.73 27.67
CA LEU A 61 -59.65 -9.71 27.40
C LEU A 61 -61.04 -10.31 27.14
N ALA A 62 -62.02 -9.82 27.89
CA ALA A 62 -63.43 -9.99 27.56
C ALA A 62 -63.90 -9.01 26.46
N ASP A 63 -63.12 -7.96 26.20
CA ASP A 63 -63.41 -6.92 25.22
C ASP A 63 -63.41 -7.47 23.79
N PHE A 64 -64.51 -7.21 23.07
CA PHE A 64 -64.69 -7.69 21.71
C PHE A 64 -63.87 -6.87 20.72
N ASP A 65 -63.77 -5.56 20.91
CA ASP A 65 -63.24 -4.63 19.92
C ASP A 65 -61.70 -4.76 19.79
N LEU A 66 -61.00 -5.02 20.89
CA LEU A 66 -59.54 -5.21 20.91
C LEU A 66 -59.09 -6.58 20.36
N CYS A 67 -60.00 -7.55 20.33
CA CYS A 67 -59.73 -8.90 19.80
C CYS A 67 -60.38 -9.15 18.43
N GLU A 68 -61.01 -8.14 17.84
CA GLU A 68 -61.60 -8.20 16.51
C GLU A 68 -60.52 -8.10 15.43
N VAL A 69 -60.54 -9.06 14.52
CA VAL A 69 -59.59 -9.20 13.41
C VAL A 69 -60.35 -9.32 12.10
N ARG A 70 -59.84 -8.67 11.07
CA ARG A 70 -60.35 -8.79 9.70
C ARG A 70 -59.98 -10.15 9.10
N ARG A 71 -60.75 -10.58 8.10
CA ARG A 71 -60.51 -11.84 7.37
C ARG A 71 -59.10 -11.91 6.76
N ASP A 72 -58.61 -10.80 6.20
CA ASP A 72 -57.25 -10.70 5.64
C ASP A 72 -56.17 -11.04 6.69
N ALA A 73 -56.24 -10.47 7.89
CA ALA A 73 -55.34 -10.79 8.98
C ALA A 73 -55.41 -12.27 9.40
N CYS A 74 -56.61 -12.89 9.38
CA CYS A 74 -56.76 -14.32 9.62
C CYS A 74 -56.10 -15.16 8.51
N GLU A 75 -56.25 -14.77 7.25
CA GLU A 75 -55.62 -15.42 6.09
C GLU A 75 -54.09 -15.38 6.17
N PHE A 76 -53.53 -14.22 6.52
CA PHE A 76 -52.09 -14.09 6.74
C PHE A 76 -51.63 -14.89 7.95
N CYS A 77 -52.37 -14.87 9.07
CA CYS A 77 -52.04 -15.64 10.25
C CYS A 77 -52.04 -17.16 9.97
N CYS A 78 -52.97 -17.68 9.18
CA CYS A 78 -53.04 -19.12 8.87
C CYS A 78 -51.98 -19.58 7.86
N ARG A 79 -51.36 -18.63 7.14
CA ARG A 79 -50.24 -18.87 6.20
C ARG A 79 -48.88 -18.60 6.82
N SER A 80 -48.82 -17.99 8.01
CA SER A 80 -47.60 -17.58 8.68
C SER A 80 -47.23 -18.61 9.76
N ASP A 81 -46.04 -19.20 9.63
CA ASP A 81 -45.50 -20.12 10.62
C ASP A 81 -45.02 -19.36 11.86
N ALA A 82 -45.22 -19.94 13.04
CA ALA A 82 -44.60 -19.45 14.28
C ALA A 82 -43.18 -20.03 14.41
N PRO A 83 -42.17 -19.24 14.77
CA PRO A 83 -40.88 -19.77 15.22
C PRO A 83 -41.07 -20.85 16.29
N ALA A 84 -40.25 -21.90 16.25
CA ALA A 84 -40.40 -23.07 17.13
C ALA A 84 -40.45 -22.73 18.63
N ASP A 85 -39.82 -21.60 19.01
CA ASP A 85 -39.65 -21.19 20.40
C ASP A 85 -40.54 -19.99 20.81
N SER A 86 -41.27 -19.35 19.87
CA SER A 86 -42.00 -18.10 20.15
C SER A 86 -43.45 -18.30 20.60
N GLY A 87 -44.11 -19.40 20.21
CA GLY A 87 -45.53 -19.65 20.54
C GLY A 87 -46.56 -18.70 19.89
N ILE A 88 -46.11 -17.69 19.13
CA ILE A 88 -46.91 -16.76 18.31
C ILE A 88 -46.19 -16.46 16.98
N ASN A 89 -46.94 -16.20 15.90
CA ASN A 89 -46.40 -15.73 14.63
C ASN A 89 -46.42 -14.20 14.54
N THR A 90 -45.79 -13.63 13.50
CA THR A 90 -45.68 -12.17 13.35
C THR A 90 -47.03 -11.44 13.28
N VAL A 91 -48.09 -12.11 12.82
CA VAL A 91 -49.43 -11.52 12.74
C VAL A 91 -50.07 -11.42 14.12
N ILE A 92 -49.98 -12.49 14.93
CA ILE A 92 -50.43 -12.46 16.32
C ILE A 92 -49.60 -11.47 17.14
N ALA A 93 -48.28 -11.39 16.92
CA ALA A 93 -47.42 -10.40 17.56
C ALA A 93 -47.86 -8.97 17.25
N SER A 94 -48.12 -8.65 15.97
CA SER A 94 -48.61 -7.31 15.57
C SER A 94 -49.95 -6.94 16.20
N LEU A 95 -50.88 -7.88 16.23
CA LEU A 95 -52.19 -7.67 16.85
C LEU A 95 -52.09 -7.53 18.38
N LEU A 96 -51.22 -8.33 19.01
CA LEU A 96 -50.96 -8.28 20.44
C LEU A 96 -50.29 -6.96 20.84
N HIS A 97 -49.31 -6.49 20.07
CA HIS A 97 -48.66 -5.19 20.26
C HIS A 97 -49.69 -4.04 20.22
N LYS A 98 -50.58 -4.05 19.21
CA LYS A 98 -51.63 -3.05 19.09
C LYS A 98 -52.59 -3.07 20.29
N ALA A 99 -53.09 -4.26 20.65
CA ALA A 99 -54.06 -4.40 21.75
C ALA A 99 -53.44 -3.99 23.10
N THR A 100 -52.22 -4.41 23.39
CA THR A 100 -51.50 -4.09 24.62
C THR A 100 -51.12 -2.61 24.70
N GLY A 101 -50.72 -1.98 23.58
CA GLY A 101 -50.47 -0.54 23.52
C GLY A 101 -51.72 0.28 23.91
N THR A 102 -52.89 -0.09 23.37
CA THR A 102 -54.16 0.55 23.75
C THR A 102 -54.52 0.33 25.23
N ILE A 103 -54.20 -0.83 25.80
CA ILE A 103 -54.43 -1.11 27.23
C ILE A 103 -53.52 -0.27 28.12
N LEU A 104 -52.24 -0.11 27.74
CA LEU A 104 -51.27 0.73 28.45
C LEU A 104 -51.71 2.19 28.44
N GLU A 105 -52.19 2.70 27.30
CA GLU A 105 -52.75 4.05 27.17
C GLU A 105 -53.99 4.27 28.07
N GLN A 106 -54.79 3.22 28.27
CA GLN A 106 -55.99 3.26 29.11
C GLN A 106 -55.72 3.01 30.60
N GLY A 107 -54.48 2.70 31.00
CA GLY A 107 -54.10 2.40 32.38
C GLY A 107 -54.55 1.01 32.87
N GLY A 108 -54.71 0.06 31.94
CA GLY A 108 -55.14 -1.32 32.22
C GLY A 108 -56.58 -1.59 31.78
N ALA A 109 -56.90 -2.88 31.56
CA ALA A 109 -58.22 -3.35 31.17
C ALA A 109 -58.64 -4.53 32.05
N ARG A 110 -59.96 -4.79 32.14
CA ARG A 110 -60.47 -5.94 32.89
C ARG A 110 -59.99 -7.25 32.24
N GLY A 111 -59.07 -7.94 32.91
CA GLY A 111 -58.43 -9.18 32.42
C GLY A 111 -56.95 -9.02 32.02
N CYS A 112 -56.46 -7.78 31.90
CA CYS A 112 -55.08 -7.43 31.61
C CYS A 112 -54.69 -6.11 32.30
N ASP A 113 -54.00 -6.20 33.44
CA ASP A 113 -53.45 -5.02 34.13
C ASP A 113 -52.24 -4.42 33.39
N VAL A 114 -51.72 -3.29 33.89
CA VAL A 114 -50.61 -2.55 33.26
C VAL A 114 -49.32 -3.37 33.21
N ASP A 115 -49.04 -4.16 34.23
CA ASP A 115 -47.81 -4.97 34.31
C ASP A 115 -47.87 -6.10 33.27
N LYS A 116 -48.98 -6.85 33.23
CA LYS A 116 -49.22 -7.88 32.23
C LYS A 116 -49.26 -7.30 30.81
N ALA A 117 -49.88 -6.14 30.63
CA ALA A 117 -49.91 -5.47 29.33
C ALA A 117 -48.50 -5.06 28.89
N SER A 118 -47.64 -4.58 29.79
CA SER A 118 -46.25 -4.21 29.50
C SER A 118 -45.42 -5.42 29.10
N GLU A 119 -45.54 -6.54 29.84
CA GLU A 119 -44.86 -7.79 29.51
C GLU A 119 -45.28 -8.35 28.15
N LEU A 120 -46.58 -8.37 27.87
CA LEU A 120 -47.11 -8.81 26.59
C LEU A 120 -46.74 -7.85 25.44
N HIS A 121 -46.62 -6.55 25.72
CA HIS A 121 -46.20 -5.55 24.73
C HIS A 121 -44.74 -5.76 24.33
N ALA A 122 -43.84 -5.89 25.31
CA ALA A 122 -42.43 -6.19 25.06
C ALA A 122 -42.25 -7.54 24.34
N TRP A 123 -42.97 -8.57 24.78
CA TRP A 123 -42.95 -9.87 24.11
C TRP A 123 -43.48 -9.81 22.67
N ALA A 124 -44.46 -8.94 22.39
CA ALA A 124 -44.92 -8.69 21.04
C ALA A 124 -43.88 -7.95 20.19
N GLU A 125 -43.16 -6.96 20.74
CA GLU A 125 -42.04 -6.27 20.07
C GLU A 125 -40.92 -7.24 19.69
N ASP A 126 -40.54 -8.14 20.59
CA ASP A 126 -39.50 -9.15 20.34
C ASP A 126 -39.88 -10.16 19.24
N ASN A 127 -41.18 -10.31 18.94
CA ASN A 127 -41.71 -11.26 17.96
C ASN A 127 -42.32 -10.59 16.72
N LEU A 128 -42.22 -9.27 16.60
CA LEU A 128 -42.51 -8.56 15.36
C LEU A 128 -41.35 -8.75 14.40
N GLU A 129 -41.60 -9.40 13.26
CA GLU A 129 -40.62 -9.37 12.18
C GLU A 129 -40.50 -7.93 11.68
N CYS A 130 -39.33 -7.31 11.87
CA CYS A 130 -38.93 -6.15 11.10
C CYS A 130 -38.84 -6.57 9.63
N VAL A 131 -39.96 -6.42 8.91
CA VAL A 131 -39.97 -6.49 7.45
C VAL A 131 -39.24 -5.25 6.96
N PHE A 132 -37.91 -5.33 6.91
CA PHE A 132 -37.16 -4.53 5.97
C PHE A 132 -37.77 -4.86 4.60
N PRO A 133 -38.17 -3.86 3.80
CA PRO A 133 -38.63 -4.14 2.45
C PRO A 133 -37.57 -5.03 1.83
N LYS A 134 -37.95 -6.28 1.49
CA LYS A 134 -37.11 -7.11 0.63
C LYS A 134 -36.74 -6.23 -0.55
N ASP A 135 -35.49 -6.30 -0.99
CA ASP A 135 -34.95 -5.61 -2.16
C ASP A 135 -35.66 -6.05 -3.48
N GLU A 136 -36.99 -5.96 -3.52
CA GLU A 136 -37.87 -6.21 -4.65
C GLU A 136 -38.19 -4.90 -5.38
N HIS A 137 -37.43 -3.83 -5.13
CA HIS A 137 -37.21 -2.90 -6.22
C HIS A 137 -36.34 -3.64 -7.23
N THR A 138 -37.00 -4.17 -8.27
CA THR A 138 -36.37 -4.51 -9.54
C THR A 138 -35.78 -3.23 -10.13
N CYS A 139 -34.68 -2.76 -9.54
CA CYS A 139 -33.81 -1.76 -10.10
C CYS A 139 -33.43 -2.29 -11.47
N ASN A 140 -33.92 -1.63 -12.52
CA ASN A 140 -33.40 -1.90 -13.84
C ASN A 140 -31.97 -1.38 -13.88
N VAL A 141 -31.00 -2.22 -13.52
CA VAL A 141 -29.57 -1.88 -13.53
C VAL A 141 -29.08 -1.49 -14.92
N ASP A 142 -29.83 -1.81 -15.98
CA ASP A 142 -29.53 -1.36 -17.34
C ASP A 142 -29.92 0.10 -17.59
N ALA A 143 -30.69 0.75 -16.69
CA ALA A 143 -31.15 2.11 -16.86
C ALA A 143 -30.00 3.13 -16.81
N TYR A 144 -29.04 2.94 -15.90
CA TYR A 144 -27.89 3.85 -15.76
C TYR A 144 -26.67 3.48 -16.61
N ARG A 145 -26.74 2.34 -17.32
CA ARG A 145 -25.68 1.91 -18.22
C ARG A 145 -25.77 2.65 -19.54
N ARG A 146 -24.63 2.70 -20.23
CA ARG A 146 -24.57 3.12 -21.63
C ARG A 146 -25.64 2.39 -22.44
N ARG A 147 -26.36 3.15 -23.25
CA ARG A 147 -27.38 2.60 -24.15
C ARG A 147 -26.72 1.83 -25.30
N VAL A 148 -27.39 0.81 -25.80
CA VAL A 148 -26.87 -0.04 -26.89
C VAL A 148 -26.69 0.71 -28.21
N ASP A 149 -27.47 1.77 -28.45
CA ASP A 149 -27.36 2.65 -29.63
C ASP A 149 -26.06 3.46 -29.67
N ALA A 150 -25.39 3.63 -28.52
CA ALA A 150 -24.06 4.21 -28.47
C ALA A 150 -22.97 3.24 -28.95
N CYS A 151 -23.29 1.97 -29.22
CA CYS A 151 -22.35 0.97 -29.70
C CYS A 151 -22.28 0.99 -31.23
N VAL A 152 -21.08 1.20 -31.78
CA VAL A 152 -20.84 1.19 -33.24
C VAL A 152 -21.02 -0.20 -33.86
N HIS A 153 -20.98 -1.25 -33.04
CA HIS A 153 -21.10 -2.64 -33.49
C HIS A 153 -22.49 -3.26 -33.25
N PHE A 154 -23.43 -2.56 -32.63
CA PHE A 154 -24.74 -3.12 -32.31
C PHE A 154 -25.66 -3.10 -33.53
N GLY A 155 -26.14 -4.27 -33.94
CA GLY A 155 -26.93 -4.46 -35.16
C GLY A 155 -28.40 -4.80 -34.91
N LYS A 156 -29.06 -5.31 -35.95
CA LYS A 156 -30.49 -5.63 -35.93
C LYS A 156 -30.79 -6.89 -35.10
N LYS A 157 -32.04 -7.00 -34.62
CA LYS A 157 -32.52 -8.21 -33.93
C LYS A 157 -32.50 -9.42 -34.88
N THR A 158 -31.87 -10.52 -34.47
CA THR A 158 -31.75 -11.78 -35.22
C THR A 158 -32.72 -12.86 -34.76
N GLY A 159 -33.23 -12.77 -33.53
CA GLY A 159 -34.18 -13.74 -32.99
C GLY A 159 -34.42 -13.57 -31.49
N ASP A 160 -35.01 -14.59 -30.88
CA ASP A 160 -35.22 -14.69 -29.43
C ASP A 160 -34.60 -15.99 -28.93
N ARG A 161 -33.76 -15.91 -27.89
CA ARG A 161 -33.14 -17.07 -27.24
C ARG A 161 -33.91 -17.42 -25.98
N GLY A 162 -34.42 -18.64 -25.93
CA GLY A 162 -35.04 -19.18 -24.72
C GLY A 162 -33.98 -19.46 -23.65
N ALA A 163 -34.14 -18.87 -22.47
CA ALA A 163 -33.40 -19.19 -21.25
C ALA A 163 -34.37 -19.71 -20.20
N THR A 164 -33.90 -20.61 -19.34
CA THR A 164 -34.68 -21.07 -18.18
C THR A 164 -33.95 -20.58 -16.94
N TRP A 165 -34.49 -19.58 -16.26
CA TRP A 165 -33.91 -19.04 -15.04
C TRP A 165 -34.83 -19.38 -13.87
N GLN A 166 -34.32 -20.19 -12.93
CA GLN A 166 -35.08 -20.67 -11.76
C GLN A 166 -36.46 -21.30 -12.09
N GLY A 167 -36.57 -21.99 -13.23
CA GLY A 167 -37.81 -22.65 -13.67
C GLY A 167 -38.78 -21.75 -14.44
N ILE A 168 -38.48 -20.46 -14.60
CA ILE A 168 -39.22 -19.53 -15.47
C ILE A 168 -38.60 -19.56 -16.86
N LYS A 169 -39.42 -19.84 -17.88
CA LYS A 169 -39.01 -19.67 -19.29
C LYS A 169 -38.98 -18.18 -19.60
N THR A 170 -37.79 -17.65 -19.84
CA THR A 170 -37.59 -16.28 -20.32
C THR A 170 -37.12 -16.33 -21.78
N SER A 171 -37.52 -15.36 -22.58
CA SER A 171 -37.02 -15.18 -23.94
C SER A 171 -36.24 -13.86 -23.99
N GLU A 172 -34.96 -13.93 -24.31
CA GLU A 172 -34.11 -12.75 -24.46
C GLU A 172 -33.88 -12.46 -25.95
N ALA A 173 -34.09 -11.21 -26.37
CA ALA A 173 -33.85 -10.80 -27.74
C ALA A 173 -32.34 -10.86 -28.06
N VAL A 174 -32.01 -11.48 -29.20
CA VAL A 174 -30.65 -11.57 -29.73
C VAL A 174 -30.49 -10.62 -30.91
N PHE A 175 -29.35 -9.96 -31.00
CA PHE A 175 -29.01 -8.94 -31.98
C PHE A 175 -27.69 -9.31 -32.69
N GLU A 176 -27.49 -8.80 -33.90
CA GLU A 176 -26.21 -8.88 -34.61
C GLU A 176 -25.15 -8.07 -33.86
N CYS A 177 -23.92 -8.59 -33.84
CA CYS A 177 -22.75 -7.86 -33.39
C CYS A 177 -21.76 -7.77 -34.56
N GLY A 178 -21.34 -6.57 -34.91
CA GLY A 178 -20.37 -6.30 -35.96
C GLY A 178 -18.90 -6.39 -35.52
N TYR A 179 -18.63 -6.85 -34.30
CA TYR A 179 -17.27 -6.97 -33.79
C TYR A 179 -16.60 -8.26 -34.31
N PRO A 180 -15.35 -8.25 -34.79
CA PRO A 180 -14.74 -9.41 -35.48
C PRO A 180 -14.79 -10.74 -34.72
N GLU A 181 -14.74 -10.70 -33.38
CA GLU A 181 -14.73 -11.90 -32.52
C GLU A 181 -16.13 -12.31 -32.02
N ARG A 182 -17.19 -11.58 -32.38
CA ARG A 182 -18.56 -11.84 -31.92
C ARG A 182 -19.57 -11.53 -33.02
N THR A 183 -20.37 -12.51 -33.41
CA THR A 183 -21.41 -12.35 -34.46
C THR A 183 -22.80 -12.00 -33.91
N GLU A 184 -23.03 -12.24 -32.61
CA GLU A 184 -24.32 -12.00 -31.94
C GLU A 184 -24.11 -11.48 -30.50
N THR A 185 -25.11 -10.77 -29.98
CA THR A 185 -25.14 -10.23 -28.61
C THR A 185 -26.57 -10.11 -28.10
N THR A 186 -26.77 -10.01 -26.79
CA THR A 186 -28.01 -9.47 -26.20
C THR A 186 -27.84 -8.00 -25.82
N GLU A 187 -28.92 -7.29 -25.50
CA GLU A 187 -28.81 -5.90 -25.02
C GLU A 187 -27.94 -5.82 -23.77
N ARG A 188 -28.18 -6.69 -22.78
CA ARG A 188 -27.40 -6.74 -21.54
C ARG A 188 -25.92 -6.97 -21.80
N GLN A 189 -25.59 -7.94 -22.66
CA GLN A 189 -24.21 -8.23 -23.05
C GLN A 189 -23.56 -7.02 -23.75
N CYS A 190 -24.29 -6.30 -24.61
CA CYS A 190 -23.77 -5.12 -25.31
C CYS A 190 -23.52 -3.94 -24.35
N ARG A 191 -24.40 -3.73 -23.37
CA ARG A 191 -24.23 -2.67 -22.35
C ARG A 191 -22.99 -2.90 -21.49
N LEU A 192 -22.67 -4.16 -21.18
CA LEU A 192 -21.46 -4.57 -20.46
C LEU A 192 -20.24 -4.76 -21.38
N CYS A 193 -20.42 -4.62 -22.71
CA CYS A 193 -19.36 -4.80 -23.68
C CYS A 193 -18.34 -3.65 -23.61
N ARG A 194 -17.07 -4.03 -23.72
CA ARG A 194 -15.89 -3.17 -23.67
C ARG A 194 -15.49 -2.65 -25.05
N HIS A 195 -15.92 -3.38 -26.09
CA HIS A 195 -15.67 -3.06 -27.50
C HIS A 195 -16.92 -2.42 -28.09
N TRP A 196 -17.11 -1.14 -27.80
CA TRP A 196 -18.34 -0.44 -28.20
C TRP A 196 -18.12 0.79 -29.06
N SER A 197 -16.88 1.26 -29.20
CA SER A 197 -16.48 2.40 -30.03
C SER A 197 -15.42 1.98 -31.04
N ASP A 198 -15.26 2.74 -32.12
CA ASP A 198 -14.31 2.48 -33.22
C ASP A 198 -12.82 2.73 -32.84
N GLY A 199 -12.51 2.81 -31.54
CA GLY A 199 -11.13 2.91 -31.08
C GLY A 199 -10.37 1.61 -31.29
N GLU A 200 -9.13 1.68 -31.76
CA GLU A 200 -8.21 0.53 -31.75
C GLU A 200 -8.21 -0.11 -30.35
N PRO A 201 -8.48 -1.43 -30.22
CA PRO A 201 -8.36 -2.12 -28.96
C PRO A 201 -6.95 -1.91 -28.43
N VAL A 202 -6.81 -1.20 -27.32
CA VAL A 202 -5.51 -1.08 -26.66
C VAL A 202 -5.12 -2.48 -26.21
N ALA A 203 -4.04 -3.03 -26.76
CA ALA A 203 -3.52 -4.34 -26.36
C ALA A 203 -3.13 -4.26 -24.87
N THR A 204 -4.00 -4.77 -24.00
CA THR A 204 -3.73 -4.82 -22.56
C THR A 204 -3.17 -6.19 -22.21
N LEU A 205 -2.12 -6.21 -21.40
CA LEU A 205 -1.62 -7.45 -20.81
C LEU A 205 -2.71 -8.04 -19.90
N PRO A 206 -2.86 -9.38 -19.84
CA PRO A 206 -3.83 -9.99 -18.95
C PRO A 206 -3.68 -9.51 -17.51
N LEU A 207 -4.78 -9.21 -16.82
CA LEU A 207 -4.77 -8.66 -15.46
C LEU A 207 -3.88 -9.46 -14.51
N ILE A 208 -3.95 -10.79 -14.60
CA ILE A 208 -3.16 -11.71 -13.77
C ILE A 208 -1.64 -11.62 -14.01
N GLN A 209 -1.21 -11.17 -15.19
CA GLN A 209 0.20 -10.95 -15.49
C GLN A 209 0.70 -9.61 -14.95
N VAL A 210 -0.21 -8.65 -14.80
CA VAL A 210 0.09 -7.27 -14.40
C VAL A 210 0.03 -7.11 -12.90
N VAL A 211 -1.02 -7.67 -12.28
CA VAL A 211 -1.25 -7.70 -10.84
C VAL A 211 -1.52 -9.16 -10.43
N PRO A 212 -0.46 -9.98 -10.33
CA PRO A 212 -0.64 -11.38 -10.02
C PRO A 212 -1.23 -11.58 -8.61
N PRO A 213 -2.01 -12.66 -8.41
CA PRO A 213 -2.38 -13.08 -7.07
C PRO A 213 -1.12 -13.35 -6.25
N PRO A 214 -1.12 -12.99 -4.95
CA PRO A 214 -0.02 -13.30 -4.06
C PRO A 214 0.15 -14.83 -3.96
N GLN A 215 1.39 -15.30 -3.82
CA GLN A 215 1.72 -16.74 -3.71
C GLN A 215 0.96 -17.42 -2.56
N HIS A 216 0.66 -16.65 -1.51
CA HIS A 216 -0.22 -17.04 -0.41
C HIS A 216 -1.28 -15.95 -0.23
N ARG A 217 -2.56 -16.34 -0.19
CA ARG A 217 -3.63 -15.42 0.18
C ARG A 217 -3.56 -15.20 1.69
N CYS A 218 -3.31 -13.97 2.11
CA CYS A 218 -3.10 -13.62 3.51
C CYS A 218 -4.39 -13.13 4.21
N GLY A 219 -5.57 -13.60 3.78
CA GLY A 219 -6.84 -13.17 4.38
C GLY A 219 -8.06 -13.92 3.81
N PRO A 220 -9.27 -13.64 4.34
CA PRO A 220 -10.48 -14.32 3.89
C PRO A 220 -10.79 -13.99 2.44
N GLN A 221 -11.34 -14.99 1.72
CA GLN A 221 -11.85 -14.78 0.38
C GLN A 221 -12.98 -13.75 0.39
N ILE A 222 -12.99 -12.89 -0.62
CA ILE A 222 -14.09 -11.94 -0.78
C ILE A 222 -15.21 -12.64 -1.54
N HIS A 223 -16.36 -12.81 -0.89
CA HIS A 223 -17.60 -13.29 -1.50
C HIS A 223 -18.63 -12.17 -1.59
N ASN A 224 -18.66 -11.30 -0.58
CA ASN A 224 -19.63 -10.23 -0.44
C ASN A 224 -18.94 -8.87 -0.45
N TRP A 225 -19.32 -8.02 -1.39
CA TRP A 225 -18.85 -6.63 -1.49
C TRP A 225 -19.93 -5.66 -1.01
N ALA A 226 -19.53 -4.69 -0.19
CA ALA A 226 -20.29 -3.46 0.03
C ALA A 226 -19.62 -2.33 -0.75
N VAL A 227 -20.32 -1.76 -1.75
CA VAL A 227 -19.74 -0.75 -2.66
C VAL A 227 -20.47 0.56 -2.52
N GLY A 228 -19.72 1.65 -2.33
CA GLY A 228 -20.24 3.01 -2.21
C GLY A 228 -19.52 3.99 -3.12
N ILE A 229 -20.28 4.89 -3.74
CA ILE A 229 -19.73 6.03 -4.50
C ILE A 229 -20.07 7.32 -3.75
N THR A 230 -19.06 8.10 -3.40
CA THR A 230 -19.25 9.46 -2.88
C THR A 230 -19.21 10.46 -4.02
N THR A 231 -20.25 11.28 -4.15
CA THR A 231 -20.32 12.30 -5.20
C THR A 231 -19.78 13.65 -4.74
N SER A 232 -19.47 14.52 -5.69
CA SER A 232 -19.14 15.92 -5.44
C SER A 232 -19.74 16.83 -6.52
N PRO A 233 -20.24 18.02 -6.17
CA PRO A 233 -20.71 19.00 -7.15
C PRO A 233 -19.58 19.43 -8.09
N ARG A 234 -19.77 19.25 -9.40
CA ARG A 234 -18.78 19.57 -10.45
C ARG A 234 -19.45 20.29 -11.62
N LYS A 235 -18.67 21.07 -12.37
CA LYS A 235 -19.14 21.73 -13.60
C LYS A 235 -19.46 20.72 -14.71
N GLU A 236 -18.60 19.73 -14.83
CA GLU A 236 -18.77 18.58 -15.73
C GLU A 236 -19.00 17.34 -14.85
N PRO A 237 -20.23 16.80 -14.81
CA PRO A 237 -20.52 15.59 -14.07
C PRO A 237 -19.71 14.40 -14.58
N THR A 238 -19.07 13.67 -13.67
CA THR A 238 -18.26 12.47 -13.96
C THR A 238 -18.93 11.18 -13.50
N VAL A 239 -20.00 11.31 -12.70
CA VAL A 239 -20.73 10.19 -12.08
C VAL A 239 -21.27 9.19 -13.11
N ASP A 240 -21.80 9.64 -14.25
CA ASP A 240 -22.30 8.74 -15.31
C ASP A 240 -21.19 7.85 -15.86
N VAL A 241 -20.05 8.46 -16.21
CA VAL A 241 -18.89 7.76 -16.74
C VAL A 241 -18.33 6.79 -15.71
N CYS A 242 -18.22 7.22 -14.44
CA CYS A 242 -17.77 6.37 -13.34
C CYS A 242 -18.70 5.17 -13.14
N LEU A 243 -20.02 5.38 -13.13
CA LEU A 243 -21.01 4.33 -12.90
C LEU A 243 -21.02 3.28 -14.02
N ASP A 244 -21.04 3.74 -15.26
CA ASP A 244 -21.04 2.89 -16.44
C ASP A 244 -19.76 2.03 -16.53
N ASN A 245 -18.60 2.63 -16.24
CA ASN A 245 -17.32 1.92 -16.20
C ASN A 245 -17.20 0.98 -14.99
N LEU A 246 -17.65 1.37 -13.80
CA LEU A 246 -17.66 0.51 -12.62
C LEU A 246 -18.55 -0.74 -12.84
N ALA A 247 -19.67 -0.60 -13.55
CA ALA A 247 -20.52 -1.71 -13.93
C ALA A 247 -19.77 -2.71 -14.84
N ARG A 248 -19.01 -2.25 -15.83
CA ARG A 248 -18.17 -3.11 -16.68
C ARG A 248 -16.99 -3.76 -15.94
N ALA A 249 -16.50 -3.11 -14.90
CA ALA A 249 -15.48 -3.65 -14.00
C ALA A 249 -16.03 -4.74 -13.05
N GLY A 250 -17.35 -4.91 -12.96
CA GLY A 250 -18.02 -6.02 -12.25
C GLY A 250 -18.92 -5.61 -11.06
N TRP A 251 -19.05 -4.31 -10.77
CA TRP A 251 -19.91 -3.83 -9.67
C TRP A 251 -21.14 -3.10 -10.21
N GLU A 252 -22.25 -3.83 -10.28
CA GLU A 252 -23.49 -3.40 -10.95
C GLU A 252 -24.51 -2.65 -10.07
N ARG A 253 -24.33 -2.60 -8.74
CA ARG A 253 -25.29 -1.97 -7.82
C ARG A 253 -24.61 -1.23 -6.67
N PRO A 254 -23.81 -0.18 -6.96
CA PRO A 254 -23.19 0.62 -5.91
C PRO A 254 -24.24 1.47 -5.17
N TRP A 255 -23.96 1.79 -3.91
CA TRP A 255 -24.72 2.77 -3.14
C TRP A 255 -24.21 4.19 -3.46
N LEU A 256 -25.12 5.10 -3.79
CA LEU A 256 -24.77 6.49 -4.08
C LEU A 256 -24.90 7.35 -2.83
N PHE A 257 -23.80 7.97 -2.40
CA PHE A 257 -23.76 8.92 -1.28
C PHE A 257 -23.64 10.34 -1.82
N VAL A 258 -24.80 10.99 -1.98
CA VAL A 258 -24.95 12.20 -2.78
C VAL A 258 -24.85 13.44 -1.90
N ASP A 259 -23.82 14.25 -2.13
CA ASP A 259 -23.67 15.56 -1.47
C ASP A 259 -24.50 16.63 -2.20
N GLU A 260 -25.08 17.57 -1.45
CA GLU A 260 -25.94 18.63 -1.99
C GLU A 260 -25.24 19.41 -3.12
N GLY A 261 -25.96 19.65 -4.22
CA GLY A 261 -25.46 20.31 -5.42
C GLY A 261 -24.92 19.35 -6.50
N THR A 262 -24.92 18.03 -6.23
CA THR A 262 -24.74 17.01 -7.28
C THR A 262 -26.09 16.70 -7.91
N ALA A 263 -26.25 16.95 -9.22
CA ALA A 263 -27.43 16.52 -9.94
C ALA A 263 -27.27 15.06 -10.37
N LEU A 264 -28.22 14.20 -9.96
CA LEU A 264 -28.35 12.86 -10.52
C LEU A 264 -29.37 12.87 -11.66
N ALA A 265 -29.12 12.08 -12.69
CA ALA A 265 -30.07 11.84 -13.76
C ALA A 265 -31.13 10.83 -13.32
N ASP A 266 -32.35 10.93 -13.85
CA ASP A 266 -33.49 10.07 -13.47
C ASP A 266 -33.16 8.57 -13.54
N HIS A 267 -32.37 8.18 -14.53
CA HIS A 267 -32.00 6.80 -14.74
C HIS A 267 -31.04 6.25 -13.66
N GLN A 268 -30.36 7.11 -12.90
CA GLN A 268 -29.48 6.73 -11.80
C GLN A 268 -30.26 6.49 -10.50
N LEU A 269 -31.48 7.02 -10.39
CA LEU A 269 -32.34 6.88 -9.20
C LEU A 269 -32.86 5.44 -9.00
N CYS A 270 -32.56 4.53 -9.94
CA CYS A 270 -32.79 3.10 -9.74
C CYS A 270 -31.81 2.49 -8.74
N LEU A 271 -30.63 3.09 -8.55
CA LEU A 271 -29.63 2.66 -7.57
C LEU A 271 -30.03 3.06 -6.15
N PRO A 272 -29.54 2.37 -5.11
CA PRO A 272 -29.75 2.82 -3.75
C PRO A 272 -29.02 4.14 -3.50
N VAL A 273 -29.71 5.12 -2.94
CA VAL A 273 -29.20 6.48 -2.75
C VAL A 273 -29.37 6.95 -1.31
N THR A 274 -28.34 7.59 -0.78
CA THR A 274 -28.41 8.40 0.43
C THR A 274 -28.08 9.84 0.10
N TYR A 275 -29.08 10.71 0.23
CA TYR A 275 -28.91 12.15 0.06
C TYR A 275 -28.44 12.81 1.35
N ARG A 276 -27.39 13.63 1.25
CA ARG A 276 -26.93 14.51 2.33
C ARG A 276 -27.54 15.89 2.09
N GLN A 277 -28.52 16.24 2.92
CA GLN A 277 -29.09 17.58 2.93
C GLN A 277 -28.03 18.55 3.49
N HIS A 278 -27.70 19.59 2.73
CA HIS A 278 -26.56 20.49 2.94
C HIS A 278 -25.19 19.90 2.60
N LYS A 279 -24.37 20.68 1.87
CA LYS A 279 -23.02 20.26 1.46
C LYS A 279 -22.12 19.94 2.66
N VAL A 280 -21.80 18.65 2.87
CA VAL A 280 -20.95 18.21 3.99
C VAL A 280 -19.46 18.19 3.62
N GLY A 281 -19.14 18.04 2.34
CA GLY A 281 -17.77 17.99 1.82
C GLY A 281 -17.18 16.57 1.74
N ALA A 282 -16.00 16.47 1.11
CA ALA A 282 -15.41 15.19 0.72
C ALA A 282 -15.12 14.25 1.90
N TRP A 283 -14.46 14.75 2.95
CA TRP A 283 -14.14 13.92 4.13
C TRP A 283 -15.40 13.43 4.87
N PRO A 284 -16.34 14.30 5.29
CA PRO A 284 -17.51 13.84 6.02
C PRO A 284 -18.39 12.91 5.19
N ASN A 285 -18.53 13.15 3.88
CA ASN A 285 -19.29 12.26 3.01
C ASN A 285 -18.65 10.86 2.95
N PHE A 286 -17.33 10.77 2.77
CA PHE A 286 -16.58 9.50 2.79
C PHE A 286 -16.73 8.75 4.12
N TYR A 287 -16.53 9.44 5.24
CA TYR A 287 -16.60 8.85 6.56
C TYR A 287 -18.02 8.34 6.90
N LEU A 288 -19.06 9.12 6.58
CA LEU A 288 -20.45 8.71 6.77
C LEU A 288 -20.86 7.58 5.82
N ALA A 289 -20.39 7.60 4.57
CA ALA A 289 -20.63 6.55 3.60
C ALA A 289 -20.11 5.19 4.09
N LEU A 290 -18.87 5.14 4.60
CA LEU A 290 -18.29 3.89 5.11
C LEU A 290 -19.04 3.36 6.35
N GLN A 291 -19.38 4.23 7.30
CA GLN A 291 -20.21 3.86 8.45
C GLN A 291 -21.57 3.30 8.03
N GLU A 292 -22.21 3.95 7.06
CA GLU A 292 -23.52 3.53 6.60
C GLU A 292 -23.47 2.18 5.89
N LEU A 293 -22.45 1.92 5.06
CA LEU A 293 -22.23 0.60 4.47
C LEU A 293 -21.99 -0.47 5.55
N LEU A 294 -21.21 -0.17 6.58
CA LEU A 294 -20.95 -1.08 7.71
C LEU A 294 -22.25 -1.46 8.44
N MET A 295 -23.17 -0.52 8.61
CA MET A 295 -24.45 -0.77 9.28
C MET A 295 -25.47 -1.48 8.38
N ARG A 296 -25.44 -1.20 7.07
CA ARG A 296 -26.35 -1.83 6.11
C ARG A 296 -25.92 -3.25 5.72
N GLN A 297 -24.62 -3.48 5.61
CA GLN A 297 -24.03 -4.73 5.15
C GLN A 297 -22.90 -5.16 6.09
N PRO A 298 -23.20 -5.53 7.35
CA PRO A 298 -22.18 -5.84 8.36
C PRO A 298 -21.34 -7.08 8.03
N ASP A 299 -21.88 -7.98 7.20
CA ASP A 299 -21.27 -9.26 6.78
C ASP A 299 -20.51 -9.17 5.45
N ALA A 300 -20.32 -7.96 4.90
CA ALA A 300 -19.50 -7.78 3.70
C ALA A 300 -18.03 -8.09 4.01
N ASP A 301 -17.36 -8.88 3.17
CA ASP A 301 -15.94 -9.22 3.36
C ASP A 301 -15.03 -8.02 3.05
N ALA A 302 -15.45 -7.18 2.10
CA ALA A 302 -14.73 -6.00 1.66
C ALA A 302 -15.67 -4.80 1.42
N TYR A 303 -15.21 -3.62 1.85
CA TYR A 303 -15.89 -2.33 1.60
C TYR A 303 -15.12 -1.53 0.57
N LEU A 304 -15.70 -1.30 -0.60
CA LEU A 304 -15.13 -0.48 -1.68
C LEU A 304 -15.78 0.91 -1.68
N LEU A 305 -15.00 1.93 -1.36
CA LEU A 305 -15.39 3.34 -1.42
C LEU A 305 -14.72 4.02 -2.61
N VAL A 306 -15.53 4.63 -3.47
CA VAL A 306 -15.12 5.19 -4.76
C VAL A 306 -15.50 6.66 -4.85
N GLN A 307 -14.63 7.49 -5.43
CA GLN A 307 -14.98 8.87 -5.81
C GLN A 307 -15.62 8.89 -7.20
N ASP A 308 -16.58 9.79 -7.43
CA ASP A 308 -17.34 9.91 -8.68
C ASP A 308 -16.53 10.26 -9.94
N ASP A 309 -15.23 10.52 -9.81
CA ASP A 309 -14.28 10.79 -10.89
C ASP A 309 -13.18 9.73 -11.03
N ALA A 310 -13.50 8.48 -10.65
CA ALA A 310 -12.68 7.30 -10.84
C ALA A 310 -13.07 6.55 -12.13
N LEU A 311 -12.06 6.14 -12.91
CA LEU A 311 -12.19 5.27 -14.08
C LEU A 311 -11.38 3.99 -13.85
N PHE A 312 -12.06 2.88 -13.69
CA PHE A 312 -11.50 1.54 -13.50
C PHE A 312 -11.00 0.94 -14.81
N TYR A 313 -9.99 0.10 -14.69
CA TYR A 313 -9.66 -0.85 -15.73
C TYR A 313 -10.87 -1.76 -15.98
N ASP A 314 -11.32 -1.80 -17.21
CA ASP A 314 -12.46 -2.59 -17.65
C ASP A 314 -12.13 -3.47 -18.84
N GLY A 315 -10.86 -3.85 -19.09
CA GLY A 315 -10.49 -4.81 -20.15
C GLY A 315 -10.88 -6.27 -19.82
N GLU A 316 -10.84 -6.61 -18.53
CA GLU A 316 -11.24 -7.89 -17.95
C GLU A 316 -12.15 -7.66 -16.73
N ASN A 317 -12.75 -8.72 -16.15
CA ASN A 317 -13.58 -8.59 -14.96
C ASN A 317 -12.70 -8.33 -13.73
N LEU A 318 -12.52 -7.04 -13.42
CA LEU A 318 -11.66 -6.61 -12.31
C LEU A 318 -12.16 -7.11 -10.96
N ARG A 319 -13.48 -7.13 -10.73
CA ARG A 319 -14.06 -7.66 -9.49
C ARG A 319 -13.67 -9.12 -9.25
N GLU A 320 -13.84 -9.98 -10.25
CA GLU A 320 -13.48 -11.40 -10.15
C GLU A 320 -11.99 -11.59 -9.86
N LEU A 321 -11.12 -10.79 -10.48
CA LEU A 321 -9.70 -10.80 -10.14
C LEU A 321 -9.47 -10.44 -8.67
N LEU A 322 -10.08 -9.36 -8.18
CA LEU A 322 -9.88 -8.92 -6.79
C LEU A 322 -10.42 -9.93 -5.77
N GLU A 323 -11.54 -10.59 -6.06
CA GLU A 323 -12.07 -11.69 -5.24
C GLU A 323 -11.09 -12.87 -5.14
N SER A 324 -10.27 -13.07 -6.18
CA SER A 324 -9.24 -14.10 -6.20
C SER A 324 -7.87 -13.67 -5.62
N SER A 325 -7.50 -12.39 -5.77
CA SER A 325 -6.13 -11.89 -5.58
C SER A 325 -5.90 -11.02 -4.34
N LEU A 326 -6.95 -10.49 -3.71
CA LEU A 326 -6.84 -9.91 -2.37
C LEU A 326 -6.85 -11.04 -1.32
N TRP A 327 -6.09 -10.99 -0.22
CA TRP A 327 -5.32 -9.88 0.36
C TRP A 327 -3.80 -10.14 0.31
N PRO A 328 -2.96 -9.13 -0.02
CA PRO A 328 -1.51 -9.31 -0.19
C PRO A 328 -0.73 -9.44 1.13
N ASP A 329 -1.35 -9.19 2.28
CA ASP A 329 -0.77 -9.24 3.63
C ASP A 329 -1.90 -9.53 4.63
N GLU A 330 -1.59 -10.06 5.80
CA GLU A 330 -2.54 -10.31 6.89
C GLU A 330 -2.93 -8.99 7.59
N ASN A 331 -2.02 -8.02 7.64
CA ASN A 331 -2.20 -6.77 8.37
C ASN A 331 -2.47 -5.57 7.44
N VAL A 332 -3.51 -5.69 6.61
CA VAL A 332 -3.90 -4.64 5.65
C VAL A 332 -4.86 -3.64 6.31
N ALA A 333 -4.50 -2.36 6.28
CA ALA A 333 -5.40 -1.26 6.62
C ALA A 333 -6.38 -0.99 5.47
N VAL A 334 -5.82 -0.77 4.27
CA VAL A 334 -6.59 -0.48 3.07
C VAL A 334 -5.78 -0.86 1.84
N VAL A 335 -6.46 -1.24 0.76
CA VAL A 335 -5.90 -1.32 -0.58
C VAL A 335 -6.43 -0.15 -1.40
N SER A 336 -5.54 0.71 -1.91
CA SER A 336 -5.93 1.69 -2.94
C SER A 336 -5.82 1.03 -4.31
N LEU A 337 -6.91 0.92 -5.05
CA LEU A 337 -6.87 0.43 -6.44
C LEU A 337 -6.24 1.46 -7.41
N TYR A 338 -5.94 2.65 -6.90
CA TYR A 338 -5.35 3.74 -7.63
C TYR A 338 -3.88 3.97 -7.20
N CYS A 339 -2.97 3.97 -8.17
CA CYS A 339 -1.58 4.36 -7.99
C CYS A 339 -1.33 5.75 -8.59
N PRO A 340 -1.15 6.80 -7.76
CA PRO A 340 -0.79 8.12 -8.26
C PRO A 340 0.65 8.12 -8.79
N GLU A 341 0.95 9.03 -9.72
CA GLU A 341 2.28 9.18 -10.34
C GLU A 341 3.45 9.18 -9.32
N PRO A 342 3.38 9.86 -8.15
CA PRO A 342 4.46 9.86 -7.16
C PRO A 342 4.84 8.47 -6.64
N TYR A 343 3.91 7.52 -6.68
CA TYR A 343 4.07 6.19 -6.09
C TYR A 343 4.40 5.10 -7.13
N THR A 344 4.45 5.48 -8.40
CA THR A 344 4.77 4.57 -9.51
C THR A 344 6.12 3.90 -9.30
N ARG A 345 6.14 2.57 -9.50
CA ARG A 345 7.32 1.70 -9.35
C ARG A 345 7.72 1.12 -10.70
N ARG A 346 8.94 0.57 -10.75
CA ARG A 346 9.43 -0.16 -11.93
C ARG A 346 8.78 -1.54 -12.08
N ARG A 347 8.56 -2.22 -10.96
CA ARG A 347 8.00 -3.57 -10.92
C ARG A 347 6.46 -3.52 -10.92
N SER A 348 5.84 -4.36 -11.73
CA SER A 348 4.39 -4.57 -11.72
C SER A 348 3.94 -5.37 -10.49
N GLY A 349 2.68 -5.23 -10.08
CA GLY A 349 2.08 -6.00 -9.00
C GLY A 349 1.62 -5.17 -7.82
N TRP A 350 1.33 -5.84 -6.69
CA TRP A 350 0.97 -5.21 -5.43
C TRP A 350 2.21 -4.68 -4.71
N HIS A 351 2.14 -3.43 -4.23
CA HIS A 351 3.21 -2.77 -3.49
C HIS A 351 2.72 -2.34 -2.12
N ARG A 352 3.52 -2.64 -1.09
CA ARG A 352 3.34 -2.08 0.25
C ARG A 352 3.86 -0.65 0.29
N PHE A 353 3.07 0.27 0.82
CA PHE A 353 3.52 1.65 1.01
C PHE A 353 4.27 1.83 2.34
N GLY A 354 5.57 2.13 2.29
CA GLY A 354 6.46 2.20 3.46
C GLY A 354 6.49 3.56 4.19
N GLY A 355 5.41 4.35 4.16
CA GLY A 355 5.38 5.68 4.77
C GLY A 355 3.97 6.22 4.99
N LYS A 356 3.85 7.54 5.13
CA LYS A 356 2.56 8.23 5.27
C LYS A 356 1.87 8.34 3.90
N TRP A 357 0.77 7.62 3.72
CA TRP A 357 -0.06 7.71 2.50
C TRP A 357 -0.70 9.10 2.44
N VAL A 358 -0.48 9.83 1.35
CA VAL A 358 -0.93 11.23 1.18
C VAL A 358 -1.53 11.53 -0.19
N TRP A 359 -1.63 10.51 -1.05
CA TRP A 359 -2.25 10.60 -2.37
C TRP A 359 -2.95 9.27 -2.66
N GLY A 360 -4.23 9.30 -3.05
CA GLY A 360 -4.86 8.13 -3.68
C GLY A 360 -6.21 7.69 -3.11
N ALA A 361 -7.07 8.66 -2.78
CA ALA A 361 -8.41 8.43 -2.23
C ALA A 361 -9.49 8.10 -3.29
N GLN A 362 -9.10 7.78 -4.53
CA GLN A 362 -10.02 7.57 -5.65
C GLN A 362 -10.84 6.28 -5.50
N ALA A 363 -10.21 5.20 -5.03
CA ALA A 363 -10.86 3.91 -4.84
C ALA A 363 -10.15 3.13 -3.73
N PHE A 364 -10.74 3.09 -2.54
CA PHE A 364 -10.22 2.38 -1.37
C PHE A 364 -11.03 1.12 -1.08
N VAL A 365 -10.35 0.01 -0.88
CA VAL A 365 -10.91 -1.27 -0.44
C VAL A 365 -10.45 -1.54 1.00
N PHE A 366 -11.39 -1.58 1.93
CA PHE A 366 -11.14 -1.93 3.32
C PHE A 366 -11.52 -3.39 3.58
N PRO A 367 -10.65 -4.18 4.24
CA PRO A 367 -11.09 -5.38 4.94
C PRO A 367 -12.16 -5.03 5.99
N ASN A 368 -13.11 -5.94 6.23
CA ASN A 368 -14.19 -5.70 7.20
C ASN A 368 -13.69 -5.22 8.57
N GLN A 369 -12.72 -5.93 9.15
CA GLN A 369 -12.17 -5.60 10.46
C GLN A 369 -11.48 -4.24 10.47
N ALA A 370 -10.74 -3.90 9.42
CA ALA A 370 -10.06 -2.62 9.28
C ALA A 370 -11.07 -1.47 9.15
N ALA A 371 -12.16 -1.65 8.40
CA ALA A 371 -13.24 -0.67 8.29
C ALA A 371 -13.87 -0.38 9.65
N ARG A 372 -14.17 -1.42 10.45
CA ARG A 372 -14.73 -1.28 11.81
C ARG A 372 -13.77 -0.52 12.74
N GLN A 373 -12.48 -0.85 12.71
CA GLN A 373 -11.46 -0.15 13.49
C GLN A 373 -11.26 1.31 13.06
N PHE A 374 -11.36 1.59 11.77
CA PHE A 374 -11.19 2.93 11.20
C PHE A 374 -12.29 3.88 11.65
N VAL A 375 -13.56 3.46 11.56
CA VAL A 375 -14.70 4.37 11.85
C VAL A 375 -14.86 4.69 13.33
N VAL A 376 -14.26 3.93 14.24
CA VAL A 376 -14.31 4.21 15.69
C VAL A 376 -13.03 4.86 16.22
N ASP A 377 -12.02 5.07 15.38
CA ASP A 377 -10.76 5.62 15.82
C ASP A 377 -10.89 7.12 16.14
N GLN A 378 -10.45 7.51 17.33
CA GLN A 378 -10.61 8.86 17.85
C GLN A 378 -10.03 9.94 16.92
N ASP A 379 -8.79 9.78 16.43
CA ASP A 379 -8.15 10.80 15.58
C ASP A 379 -8.83 10.89 14.20
N VAL A 380 -9.37 9.77 13.71
CA VAL A 380 -10.16 9.73 12.47
C VAL A 380 -11.44 10.54 12.64
N VAL A 381 -12.17 10.31 13.73
CA VAL A 381 -13.40 11.05 14.06
C VAL A 381 -13.09 12.54 14.24
N GLU A 382 -12.07 12.85 15.03
CA GLU A 382 -11.71 14.23 15.41
C GLU A 382 -11.21 15.10 14.26
N HIS A 383 -10.75 14.51 13.13
CA HIS A 383 -10.35 15.28 11.94
C HIS A 383 -11.45 16.25 11.45
N ARG A 384 -12.72 15.90 11.66
CA ARG A 384 -13.86 16.79 11.31
C ARG A 384 -13.87 18.09 12.11
N TRP A 385 -13.34 18.08 13.33
CA TRP A 385 -13.35 19.21 14.25
C TRP A 385 -11.99 19.89 14.40
N THR A 386 -10.94 19.34 13.81
CA THR A 386 -9.57 19.84 13.93
C THR A 386 -9.03 20.38 12.61
N GLY A 387 -8.25 21.47 12.68
CA GLY A 387 -7.49 22.01 11.55
C GLY A 387 -8.28 22.77 10.46
N ARG A 388 -7.54 23.33 9.49
CA ARG A 388 -8.08 24.13 8.37
C ARG A 388 -8.67 23.31 7.23
N LEU A 389 -8.41 22.00 7.20
CA LEU A 389 -8.74 21.11 6.07
C LEU A 389 -9.76 20.01 6.46
N LYS A 390 -10.58 20.29 7.49
CA LYS A 390 -11.61 19.43 8.09
C LYS A 390 -12.75 18.91 7.18
N HIS A 391 -12.72 19.27 5.90
CA HIS A 391 -13.67 18.82 4.87
C HIS A 391 -12.98 18.02 3.74
N ALA A 392 -11.67 17.78 3.84
CA ALA A 392 -10.83 17.18 2.80
C ALA A 392 -9.82 16.17 3.40
N GLN A 393 -8.84 15.74 2.59
CA GLN A 393 -7.70 14.90 2.99
C GLN A 393 -8.04 13.46 3.40
N ILE A 394 -8.96 12.82 2.68
CA ILE A 394 -9.32 11.41 2.91
C ILE A 394 -8.08 10.51 2.93
N ASP A 395 -7.21 10.66 1.94
CA ASP A 395 -5.94 9.95 1.79
C ASP A 395 -5.00 10.14 2.97
N VAL A 396 -4.82 11.38 3.44
CA VAL A 396 -3.92 11.67 4.57
C VAL A 396 -4.46 11.10 5.88
N VAL A 397 -5.78 11.21 6.13
CA VAL A 397 -6.40 10.67 7.34
C VAL A 397 -6.30 9.14 7.38
N VAL A 398 -6.59 8.48 6.26
CA VAL A 398 -6.42 7.02 6.12
C VAL A 398 -4.95 6.62 6.32
N GLY A 399 -4.01 7.36 5.72
CA GLY A 399 -2.58 7.12 5.84
C GLY A 399 -2.03 7.30 7.25
N ASP A 400 -2.46 8.36 7.95
CA ASP A 400 -2.07 8.62 9.34
C ASP A 400 -2.63 7.56 10.29
N TRP A 401 -3.88 7.15 10.08
CA TRP A 401 -4.47 6.07 10.85
C TRP A 401 -3.72 4.74 10.65
N ALA A 402 -3.48 4.34 9.40
CA ALA A 402 -2.75 3.12 9.09
C ALA A 402 -1.36 3.11 9.73
N LEU A 403 -0.62 4.23 9.62
CA LEU A 403 0.71 4.36 10.22
C LEU A 403 0.68 4.25 11.75
N ARG A 404 -0.27 4.92 12.42
CA ARG A 404 -0.42 4.86 13.89
C ARG A 404 -0.79 3.45 14.37
N LYS A 405 -1.66 2.75 13.64
CA LYS A 405 -2.06 1.37 13.94
C LYS A 405 -1.03 0.32 13.50
N GLN A 406 0.07 0.74 12.88
CA GLN A 406 1.09 -0.15 12.31
C GLN A 406 0.51 -1.14 11.29
N MET A 407 -0.51 -0.70 10.54
CA MET A 407 -1.17 -1.47 9.50
C MET A 407 -0.69 -1.01 8.12
N ASN A 408 -0.85 -1.88 7.12
CA ASN A 408 -0.24 -1.67 5.81
C ASN A 408 -1.23 -1.11 4.78
N VAL A 409 -0.79 -0.09 4.04
CA VAL A 409 -1.49 0.39 2.84
C VAL A 409 -0.87 -0.27 1.61
N TYR A 410 -1.70 -0.87 0.76
CA TYR A 410 -1.27 -1.53 -0.48
C TYR A 410 -1.83 -0.83 -1.71
N TYR A 411 -1.11 -0.92 -2.83
CA TYR A 411 -1.54 -0.35 -4.12
C TYR A 411 -0.95 -1.11 -5.32
N PRO A 412 -1.62 -1.15 -6.48
CA PRO A 412 -1.13 -1.85 -7.66
C PRO A 412 -0.29 -0.93 -8.56
N VAL A 413 0.75 -1.47 -9.18
CA VAL A 413 1.46 -0.84 -10.30
C VAL A 413 1.41 -1.77 -11.50
N PRO A 414 0.99 -1.34 -12.70
CA PRO A 414 0.29 -0.10 -13.01
C PRO A 414 -1.01 0.06 -12.23
N SER A 415 -1.52 1.29 -12.20
CA SER A 415 -2.79 1.61 -11.56
C SER A 415 -3.95 0.86 -12.21
N LEU A 416 -4.87 0.33 -11.39
CA LEU A 416 -6.13 -0.30 -11.84
C LEU A 416 -7.27 0.71 -11.95
N VAL A 417 -7.07 1.91 -11.43
CA VAL A 417 -8.00 3.05 -11.51
C VAL A 417 -7.28 4.26 -12.10
N GLN A 418 -7.99 5.17 -12.73
CA GLN A 418 -7.51 6.45 -13.22
C GLN A 418 -8.38 7.59 -12.70
N HIS A 419 -7.76 8.74 -12.45
CA HIS A 419 -8.47 9.94 -12.03
C HIS A 419 -8.82 10.80 -13.25
N ILE A 420 -10.11 11.06 -13.50
CA ILE A 420 -10.59 11.75 -14.71
C ILE A 420 -11.14 13.17 -14.46
N GLY A 421 -11.28 13.59 -13.20
CA GLY A 421 -11.93 14.86 -12.85
C GLY A 421 -11.08 16.10 -13.12
N GLN A 422 -11.25 16.74 -14.29
CA GLN A 422 -10.40 17.86 -14.77
C GLN A 422 -10.30 19.09 -13.84
N THR A 423 -11.32 19.32 -12.99
CA THR A 423 -11.34 20.40 -11.99
C THR A 423 -11.82 19.88 -10.64
N SER A 424 -11.06 20.17 -9.57
CA SER A 424 -11.43 19.78 -8.20
C SER A 424 -12.31 20.85 -7.55
N THR A 425 -13.43 20.44 -6.94
CA THR A 425 -14.29 21.33 -6.15
C THR A 425 -13.57 21.91 -4.91
N LEU A 426 -12.49 21.26 -4.46
CA LEU A 426 -11.63 21.71 -3.35
C LEU A 426 -10.52 22.66 -3.81
N TRP A 427 -10.13 22.62 -5.08
CA TRP A 427 -9.02 23.41 -5.65
C TRP A 427 -9.40 23.93 -7.04
N PRO A 428 -10.03 25.10 -7.15
CA PRO A 428 -10.54 25.63 -8.43
C PRO A 428 -9.47 25.83 -9.51
N ALA A 429 -8.19 25.91 -9.12
CA ALA A 429 -7.03 26.02 -10.02
C ALA A 429 -6.30 24.69 -10.28
N GLY A 430 -6.71 23.59 -9.63
CA GLY A 430 -6.08 22.28 -9.80
C GLY A 430 -6.56 21.58 -11.06
N ARG A 431 -5.73 21.56 -12.11
CA ARG A 431 -5.90 20.66 -13.26
C ARG A 431 -5.37 19.26 -12.91
N VAL A 432 -5.91 18.22 -13.55
CA VAL A 432 -5.36 16.84 -13.50
C VAL A 432 -4.09 16.77 -14.34
N THR A 433 -3.03 17.41 -13.86
CA THR A 433 -1.68 17.35 -14.42
C THR A 433 -0.67 17.03 -13.32
N GLY A 434 0.36 16.24 -13.65
CA GLY A 434 1.38 15.80 -12.68
C GLY A 434 0.84 14.82 -11.63
N ASN A 435 1.30 14.98 -10.38
CA ASN A 435 1.17 14.06 -9.24
C ASN A 435 -0.22 13.45 -8.92
N ARG A 436 -1.31 13.95 -9.52
CA ARG A 436 -2.70 13.52 -9.30
C ARG A 436 -3.26 12.64 -10.41
N ARG A 437 -2.49 12.36 -11.46
CA ARG A 437 -2.84 11.37 -12.50
C ARG A 437 -2.02 10.10 -12.29
N ALA A 438 -2.53 8.94 -12.64
CA ALA A 438 -1.68 7.75 -12.76
C ALA A 438 -0.81 7.92 -14.01
N SER A 439 0.51 7.82 -13.86
CA SER A 439 1.44 7.84 -15.00
C SER A 439 1.48 6.51 -15.75
N LEU A 440 1.15 5.41 -15.08
CA LEU A 440 0.92 4.10 -15.67
C LEU A 440 -0.49 3.63 -15.27
N PHE A 441 -1.44 3.70 -16.20
CA PHE A 441 -2.79 3.17 -16.05
C PHE A 441 -3.00 2.01 -17.03
N LEU A 442 -3.53 0.90 -16.55
CA LEU A 442 -3.66 -0.33 -17.34
C LEU A 442 -4.61 -0.17 -18.54
N GLY A 443 -5.61 0.72 -18.46
CA GLY A 443 -6.55 0.97 -19.58
C GLY A 443 -6.00 1.85 -20.70
N ASP A 444 -4.84 2.50 -20.53
CA ASP A 444 -4.30 3.54 -21.43
C ASP A 444 -3.06 3.06 -22.23
N LEU A 445 -2.71 1.77 -22.26
CA LEU A 445 -1.41 1.23 -22.73
C LEU A 445 -1.06 1.44 -24.23
N SER A 446 -0.89 2.70 -24.65
CA SER A 446 -0.03 3.16 -25.75
C SER A 446 1.39 3.51 -25.25
N SER A 447 1.68 3.31 -23.96
CA SER A 447 2.93 3.72 -23.30
C SER A 447 3.48 2.71 -22.28
N ALA A 448 3.15 1.43 -22.42
CA ALA A 448 3.84 0.40 -21.63
C ALA A 448 5.34 0.44 -21.94
N PRO A 449 6.25 0.48 -20.94
CA PRO A 449 7.64 0.13 -21.20
C PRO A 449 7.66 -1.28 -21.79
N THR A 450 8.43 -1.47 -22.87
CA THR A 450 8.57 -2.67 -23.70
C THR A 450 9.19 -3.89 -22.97
N SER A 451 8.95 -4.06 -21.68
CA SER A 451 9.37 -5.23 -20.91
C SER A 451 8.15 -6.04 -20.49
N SER A 452 7.99 -7.22 -21.11
CA SER A 452 6.95 -8.22 -20.82
C SER A 452 6.78 -8.49 -19.32
N PRO A 453 5.56 -8.83 -18.85
CA PRO A 453 5.31 -9.18 -17.47
C PRO A 453 6.13 -10.41 -17.06
N VAL A 454 6.66 -10.39 -15.84
CA VAL A 454 7.33 -11.53 -15.22
C VAL A 454 6.29 -12.25 -14.34
N PRO A 455 6.01 -13.55 -14.57
CA PRO A 455 5.02 -14.31 -13.80
C PRO A 455 5.32 -14.37 -12.29
N ALA A 456 4.27 -14.62 -11.51
CA ALA A 456 4.22 -14.58 -10.04
C ALA A 456 4.99 -15.68 -9.30
N GLU A 457 5.57 -16.65 -10.00
CA GLU A 457 6.31 -17.76 -9.40
C GLU A 457 7.80 -17.56 -9.66
N GLN A 458 8.44 -16.69 -8.85
CA GLN A 458 9.89 -16.68 -8.65
C GLN A 458 10.23 -15.69 -7.53
N CYS A 459 10.09 -16.16 -6.30
CA CYS A 459 10.84 -15.62 -5.15
C CYS A 459 12.29 -16.14 -5.22
N VAL A 460 13.03 -15.79 -6.29
CA VAL A 460 14.50 -15.78 -6.40
C VAL A 460 14.83 -14.90 -7.62
N PRO A 461 15.64 -13.83 -7.53
CA PRO A 461 15.98 -13.03 -8.71
C PRO A 461 17.15 -13.65 -9.48
N GLU A 462 16.85 -14.42 -10.52
CA GLU A 462 17.74 -14.59 -11.68
C GLU A 462 17.03 -14.14 -12.97
N GLY A 463 17.63 -13.14 -13.64
CA GLY A 463 17.62 -12.95 -15.10
C GLY A 463 16.31 -12.57 -15.83
N LYS A 464 16.22 -11.30 -16.27
CA LYS A 464 15.95 -11.03 -17.69
C LYS A 464 17.05 -10.14 -18.26
N VAL A 465 17.64 -10.67 -19.33
CA VAL A 465 18.93 -10.34 -19.92
C VAL A 465 18.83 -9.07 -20.77
N HIS A 466 19.57 -8.05 -20.38
CA HIS A 466 20.30 -7.20 -21.31
C HIS A 466 21.78 -7.27 -20.90
N ASN A 467 22.57 -8.07 -21.62
CA ASN A 467 24.00 -8.33 -21.39
C ASN A 467 24.38 -8.56 -19.93
N SER A 468 24.00 -9.72 -19.35
CA SER A 468 24.63 -10.17 -18.11
C SER A 468 26.11 -10.41 -18.38
N VAL A 469 26.97 -9.59 -17.79
CA VAL A 469 28.41 -9.80 -17.86
C VAL A 469 28.75 -10.90 -16.86
N SER A 470 29.36 -11.98 -17.33
CA SER A 470 29.92 -12.99 -16.44
C SER A 470 31.21 -12.42 -15.84
N LEU A 471 31.25 -12.32 -14.52
CA LEU A 471 32.39 -11.83 -13.75
C LEU A 471 32.85 -12.99 -12.86
N SER A 472 34.15 -13.22 -12.77
CA SER A 472 34.71 -14.38 -12.10
C SER A 472 35.63 -14.02 -10.94
N LYS A 473 36.35 -12.89 -11.03
CA LYS A 473 37.36 -12.49 -10.04
C LYS A 473 37.02 -11.15 -9.40
N LEU A 474 36.80 -11.17 -8.08
CA LEU A 474 36.63 -9.98 -7.23
C LEU A 474 37.90 -9.77 -6.41
N ALA A 475 38.44 -8.56 -6.42
CA ALA A 475 39.45 -8.13 -5.45
C ALA A 475 38.92 -6.96 -4.62
N VAL A 476 39.18 -6.97 -3.32
CA VAL A 476 38.76 -5.90 -2.42
C VAL A 476 39.99 -5.06 -2.06
N VAL A 477 39.82 -3.74 -2.07
CA VAL A 477 40.82 -2.78 -1.59
C VAL A 477 40.28 -2.13 -0.33
N THR A 478 41.09 -2.09 0.71
CA THR A 478 40.82 -1.28 1.89
C THR A 478 41.97 -0.32 2.11
N SER A 479 41.68 0.82 2.75
CA SER A 479 42.70 1.78 3.10
C SER A 479 42.69 2.04 4.59
N LEU A 480 43.90 2.19 5.12
CA LEU A 480 44.12 2.56 6.49
C LEU A 480 44.91 3.85 6.50
N PHE A 481 44.37 4.84 7.18
CA PHE A 481 45.01 6.13 7.34
C PHE A 481 44.59 6.63 8.72
N ASP A 482 45.45 6.37 9.69
CA ASP A 482 45.27 6.78 11.06
C ASP A 482 46.31 7.86 11.38
N SER A 483 45.85 9.09 11.60
CA SER A 483 46.73 10.19 11.99
C SER A 483 47.20 10.07 13.45
N HIS A 484 46.61 9.19 14.27
CA HIS A 484 46.81 9.15 15.74
C HIS A 484 46.96 7.76 16.39
N ARG A 485 47.04 6.66 15.62
CA ARG A 485 47.34 5.29 16.10
C ARG A 485 46.44 4.81 17.23
N CYS A 486 45.14 4.80 16.95
CA CYS A 486 44.10 4.25 17.80
C CYS A 486 44.32 2.75 18.05
N HIS A 487 44.25 2.29 19.30
CA HIS A 487 44.46 0.87 19.63
C HIS A 487 43.35 -0.02 19.03
N ARG A 488 42.11 0.46 19.04
CA ARG A 488 40.94 -0.27 18.50
C ARG A 488 40.96 -0.41 16.98
N TRP A 489 41.70 0.45 16.27
CA TRP A 489 41.82 0.38 14.82
C TRP A 489 42.48 -0.93 14.36
N SER A 490 43.54 -1.38 15.05
CA SER A 490 44.22 -2.64 14.72
C SER A 490 43.32 -3.86 14.96
N ASP A 491 42.58 -3.87 16.07
CA ASP A 491 41.64 -4.96 16.40
C ASP A 491 40.50 -5.06 15.38
N ASN A 492 39.90 -3.92 14.99
CA ASN A 492 38.85 -3.91 13.98
C ASN A 492 39.38 -4.37 12.62
N TYR A 493 40.57 -3.93 12.21
CA TYR A 493 41.20 -4.38 10.97
C TYR A 493 41.44 -5.89 10.96
N HIS A 494 41.96 -6.48 12.05
CA HIS A 494 42.15 -7.92 12.13
C HIS A 494 40.82 -8.70 12.04
N ARG A 495 39.77 -8.21 12.71
CA ARG A 495 38.42 -8.81 12.63
C ARG A 495 37.85 -8.71 11.21
N PHE A 496 38.02 -7.57 10.56
CA PHE A 496 37.65 -7.37 9.17
C PHE A 496 38.38 -8.36 8.26
N MET A 497 39.70 -8.47 8.36
CA MET A 497 40.50 -9.41 7.55
C MET A 497 40.10 -10.88 7.78
N GLU A 498 39.79 -11.26 9.03
CA GLU A 498 39.25 -12.59 9.36
C GLU A 498 37.91 -12.85 8.66
N GLY A 499 36.99 -11.89 8.75
CA GLY A 499 35.69 -11.97 8.07
C GLY A 499 35.83 -12.08 6.56
N MET A 500 36.68 -11.26 5.95
CA MET A 500 36.93 -11.28 4.50
C MET A 500 37.52 -12.61 4.03
N ARG A 501 38.43 -13.21 4.80
CA ARG A 501 39.01 -14.52 4.50
C ARG A 501 37.96 -15.64 4.58
N THR A 502 37.04 -15.55 5.52
CA THR A 502 35.92 -16.49 5.64
C THR A 502 35.01 -16.45 4.40
N HIS A 503 34.85 -15.26 3.80
CA HIS A 503 34.13 -15.05 2.55
C HIS A 503 34.96 -15.35 1.28
N GLY A 504 36.17 -15.90 1.42
CA GLY A 504 37.04 -16.25 0.28
C GLY A 504 37.62 -15.06 -0.48
N MET A 505 37.52 -13.84 0.06
CA MET A 505 37.88 -12.61 -0.65
C MET A 505 39.35 -12.23 -0.45
N GLU A 506 40.03 -11.93 -1.55
CA GLU A 506 41.37 -11.34 -1.55
C GLU A 506 41.29 -9.84 -1.24
N VAL A 507 42.06 -9.39 -0.24
CA VAL A 507 42.05 -8.00 0.24
C VAL A 507 43.43 -7.37 0.09
N HIS A 508 43.50 -6.29 -0.69
CA HIS A 508 44.67 -5.41 -0.79
C HIS A 508 44.52 -4.24 0.17
N THR A 509 45.49 -4.07 1.07
CA THR A 509 45.49 -3.02 2.09
C THR A 509 46.50 -1.95 1.72
N ILE A 510 46.04 -0.69 1.62
CA ILE A 510 46.91 0.46 1.42
C ILE A 510 46.97 1.27 2.71
N GLU A 511 48.12 1.25 3.37
CA GLU A 511 48.36 1.99 4.60
C GLU A 511 49.08 3.32 4.28
N GLY A 512 48.45 4.44 4.64
CA GLY A 512 49.06 5.75 4.58
C GLY A 512 49.77 6.09 5.89
N VAL A 513 51.08 6.32 5.84
CA VAL A 513 51.95 6.57 7.00
C VAL A 513 52.48 7.99 6.92
N LEU A 514 52.25 8.81 7.95
CA LEU A 514 52.79 10.18 7.99
C LEU A 514 54.32 10.18 7.91
N HIS A 515 54.90 11.19 7.26
CA HIS A 515 56.35 11.31 7.15
C HIS A 515 57.02 11.28 8.54
N GLY A 516 58.02 10.41 8.70
CA GLY A 516 58.75 10.20 9.96
C GLY A 516 58.09 9.23 10.94
N GLU A 517 56.95 8.64 10.58
CA GLU A 517 56.26 7.64 11.39
C GLU A 517 56.49 6.20 10.88
N CYS A 518 56.27 5.19 11.75
CA CYS A 518 56.42 3.77 11.39
C CYS A 518 55.08 3.17 10.90
N PRO A 519 55.04 2.27 9.92
CA PRO A 519 53.83 1.51 9.61
C PRO A 519 53.20 0.86 10.85
N GLY A 520 51.87 0.88 10.94
CA GLY A 520 51.09 0.18 11.96
C GLY A 520 50.86 -1.29 11.60
N LEU A 521 50.89 -1.62 10.31
CA LEU A 521 50.86 -2.99 9.83
C LEU A 521 52.26 -3.53 9.47
N PRO A 522 52.49 -4.86 9.61
CA PRO A 522 53.68 -5.46 9.06
C PRO A 522 53.64 -5.48 7.51
N PRO A 523 54.82 -5.49 6.85
CA PRO A 523 54.87 -5.70 5.42
C PRO A 523 54.32 -7.08 5.05
N GLY A 524 53.60 -7.18 3.93
CA GLY A 524 53.01 -8.42 3.46
C GLY A 524 52.67 -8.36 1.97
N ASP A 525 52.37 -9.51 1.37
CA ASP A 525 52.19 -9.64 -0.09
C ASP A 525 51.04 -8.78 -0.66
N HIS A 526 50.05 -8.44 0.17
CA HIS A 526 48.92 -7.58 -0.19
C HIS A 526 48.84 -6.29 0.63
N THR A 527 49.93 -5.88 1.29
CA THR A 527 50.00 -4.64 2.07
C THR A 527 50.99 -3.67 1.46
N THR A 528 50.54 -2.47 1.10
CA THR A 528 51.38 -1.40 0.56
C THR A 528 51.39 -0.22 1.52
N HIS A 529 52.59 0.20 1.92
CA HIS A 529 52.78 1.40 2.74
C HIS A 529 53.13 2.59 1.85
N LEU A 530 52.42 3.71 2.01
CA LEU A 530 52.67 4.97 1.31
C LEU A 530 52.95 6.07 2.32
N GLU A 531 54.07 6.77 2.12
CA GLU A 531 54.39 7.95 2.92
C GLU A 531 53.44 9.13 2.60
N LEU A 532 53.03 9.87 3.62
CA LEU A 532 52.13 11.00 3.52
C LEU A 532 52.80 12.30 3.98
N ASP A 533 52.88 13.25 3.05
CA ASP A 533 53.49 14.56 3.28
C ASP A 533 52.58 15.54 4.04
N SER A 534 51.29 15.25 4.15
CA SER A 534 50.29 16.21 4.64
C SER A 534 49.16 15.54 5.40
N ILE A 535 48.71 16.21 6.46
CA ILE A 535 47.50 15.84 7.20
C ILE A 535 46.28 16.33 6.41
N LEU A 536 45.61 15.39 5.72
CA LEU A 536 44.32 15.56 5.05
C LEU A 536 43.67 14.20 4.84
N PHE A 537 42.37 14.15 4.51
CA PHE A 537 41.66 12.89 4.30
C PHE A 537 42.09 12.19 3.00
N GLN A 538 42.76 11.04 3.13
CA GLN A 538 43.38 10.32 2.01
C GLN A 538 42.64 9.04 1.59
N LYS A 539 41.56 8.66 2.27
CA LYS A 539 40.93 7.33 2.14
C LYS A 539 40.68 6.93 0.68
N GLU A 540 39.88 7.70 -0.06
CA GLU A 540 39.54 7.42 -1.47
C GLU A 540 40.77 7.52 -2.39
N ARG A 541 41.79 8.31 -2.01
CA ARG A 541 43.04 8.39 -2.78
C ARG A 541 43.89 7.13 -2.63
N LEU A 542 44.07 6.66 -1.41
CA LEU A 542 44.77 5.40 -1.12
C LEU A 542 44.03 4.22 -1.76
N LEU A 543 42.69 4.23 -1.72
CA LEU A 543 41.88 3.25 -2.46
C LEU A 543 42.18 3.31 -3.96
N ASN A 544 42.21 4.49 -4.58
CA ASN A 544 42.57 4.63 -6.00
C ASN A 544 43.97 4.08 -6.33
N VAL A 545 44.96 4.30 -5.47
CA VAL A 545 46.30 3.72 -5.65
C VAL A 545 46.26 2.20 -5.57
N GLY A 546 45.52 1.64 -4.61
CA GLY A 546 45.34 0.19 -4.48
C GLY A 546 44.61 -0.41 -5.68
N ILE A 547 43.53 0.22 -6.14
CA ILE A 547 42.77 -0.22 -7.32
C ILE A 547 43.65 -0.22 -8.57
N ALA A 548 44.47 0.80 -8.76
CA ALA A 548 45.40 0.88 -9.89
C ALA A 548 46.47 -0.23 -9.86
N GLY A 549 46.84 -0.70 -8.66
CA GLY A 549 47.79 -1.79 -8.45
C GLY A 549 47.20 -3.20 -8.54
N LEU A 550 45.87 -3.34 -8.68
CA LEU A 550 45.23 -4.66 -8.79
C LEU A 550 45.63 -5.39 -10.08
N PRO A 551 45.74 -6.73 -10.05
CA PRO A 551 46.02 -7.54 -11.23
C PRO A 551 45.05 -7.27 -12.40
N ALA A 552 45.57 -7.38 -13.64
CA ALA A 552 44.80 -7.10 -14.85
C ALA A 552 43.66 -8.09 -15.12
N ASP A 553 43.68 -9.26 -14.49
CA ASP A 553 42.65 -10.32 -14.59
C ASP A 553 41.51 -10.15 -13.58
N VAL A 554 41.50 -9.08 -12.78
CA VAL A 554 40.41 -8.76 -11.86
C VAL A 554 39.24 -8.12 -12.62
N ASP A 555 38.08 -8.77 -12.55
CA ASP A 555 36.84 -8.33 -13.23
C ASP A 555 36.05 -7.29 -12.42
N ALA A 556 36.12 -7.41 -11.08
CA ALA A 556 35.34 -6.63 -10.13
C ALA A 556 36.20 -6.13 -8.98
N VAL A 557 35.91 -4.90 -8.54
CA VAL A 557 36.66 -4.20 -7.50
C VAL A 557 35.71 -3.84 -6.37
N GLY A 558 36.06 -4.22 -5.14
CA GLY A 558 35.41 -3.73 -3.92
C GLY A 558 36.26 -2.69 -3.21
N TRP A 559 35.64 -1.68 -2.59
CA TRP A 559 36.31 -0.79 -1.66
C TRP A 559 35.56 -0.76 -0.33
N PHE A 560 36.12 -1.43 0.68
CA PHE A 560 35.44 -1.72 1.94
C PHE A 560 36.16 -1.00 3.09
N ASP A 561 35.36 -0.48 4.01
CA ASP A 561 35.86 0.10 5.25
C ASP A 561 36.36 -1.04 6.14
N ALA A 562 37.50 -0.85 6.80
CA ALA A 562 38.14 -1.89 7.62
C ALA A 562 37.47 -2.14 8.98
N ASP A 563 36.23 -1.67 9.15
CA ASP A 563 35.44 -1.70 10.37
C ASP A 563 34.06 -2.35 10.14
N VAL A 564 33.95 -3.22 9.13
CA VAL A 564 32.69 -3.89 8.78
C VAL A 564 32.80 -5.40 8.85
N LEU A 565 31.73 -6.09 9.24
CA LEU A 565 31.63 -7.55 9.22
C LEU A 565 30.38 -7.98 8.45
N PHE A 566 30.53 -8.75 7.39
CA PHE A 566 29.41 -9.23 6.58
C PHE A 566 28.85 -10.56 7.10
N HIS A 567 27.52 -10.67 7.07
CA HIS A 567 26.76 -11.87 7.44
C HIS A 567 25.99 -12.39 6.22
N HIS A 568 26.64 -13.24 5.43
CA HIS A 568 26.08 -13.87 4.23
C HIS A 568 26.96 -15.06 3.81
N ASP A 569 26.40 -16.26 3.63
CA ASP A 569 27.19 -17.49 3.44
C ASP A 569 27.99 -17.51 2.12
N ASP A 570 27.45 -16.91 1.04
CA ASP A 570 28.08 -16.86 -0.29
C ASP A 570 28.26 -15.41 -0.79
N LEU A 571 28.91 -14.57 0.02
CA LEU A 571 28.94 -13.12 -0.22
C LEU A 571 29.59 -12.76 -1.57
N GLN A 572 30.71 -13.41 -1.92
CA GLN A 572 31.46 -13.11 -3.14
C GLN A 572 30.65 -13.41 -4.39
N GLU A 573 30.00 -14.57 -4.42
CA GLU A 573 29.11 -15.01 -5.49
C GLU A 573 27.92 -14.06 -5.62
N ALA A 574 27.31 -13.66 -4.51
CA ALA A 574 26.20 -12.73 -4.49
C ALA A 574 26.58 -11.34 -5.04
N ILE A 575 27.78 -10.84 -4.68
CA ILE A 575 28.34 -9.60 -5.22
C ILE A 575 28.56 -9.71 -6.73
N LEU A 576 29.23 -10.76 -7.21
CA LEU A 576 29.51 -10.96 -8.63
C LEU A 576 28.21 -11.08 -9.44
N ALA A 577 27.22 -11.80 -8.93
CA ALA A 577 25.90 -11.92 -9.54
C ALA A 577 25.15 -10.57 -9.59
N ALA A 578 25.23 -9.77 -8.53
CA ALA A 578 24.67 -8.42 -8.51
C ALA A 578 25.39 -7.50 -9.52
N LEU A 579 26.71 -7.57 -9.61
CA LEU A 579 27.52 -6.80 -10.56
C LEU A 579 27.28 -7.22 -12.01
N GLY A 580 26.88 -8.48 -12.25
CA GLY A 580 26.40 -8.93 -13.56
C GLY A 580 25.18 -8.13 -14.06
N ARG A 581 24.39 -7.55 -13.14
CA ARG A 581 23.17 -6.77 -13.42
C ARG A 581 23.36 -5.26 -13.30
N SER A 582 24.22 -4.82 -12.38
CA SER A 582 24.46 -3.40 -12.11
C SER A 582 25.95 -3.07 -12.17
N PRO A 583 26.37 -1.98 -12.84
CA PRO A 583 27.79 -1.60 -12.93
C PRO A 583 28.42 -1.27 -11.57
N VAL A 584 27.60 -0.87 -10.59
CA VAL A 584 27.98 -0.56 -9.22
C VAL A 584 26.98 -1.20 -8.26
N VAL A 585 27.45 -1.77 -7.16
CA VAL A 585 26.66 -2.46 -6.15
C VAL A 585 27.11 -2.06 -4.74
N GLN A 586 26.17 -1.72 -3.88
CA GLN A 586 26.41 -1.62 -2.44
C GLN A 586 26.17 -3.01 -1.81
N PRO A 587 27.20 -3.76 -1.39
CA PRO A 587 27.13 -5.21 -1.14
C PRO A 587 26.44 -5.58 0.19
N TRP A 588 25.44 -4.81 0.60
CA TRP A 588 24.68 -5.01 1.83
C TRP A 588 23.33 -4.29 1.77
N GLN A 589 22.35 -4.78 2.53
CA GLN A 589 21.01 -4.22 2.65
C GLN A 589 20.82 -3.53 3.99
N ILE A 590 21.13 -4.22 5.08
CA ILE A 590 20.94 -3.73 6.45
C ILE A 590 22.26 -3.64 7.20
N CYS A 591 22.39 -2.63 8.05
CA CYS A 591 23.55 -2.42 8.90
C CYS A 591 23.16 -2.36 10.36
N GLU A 592 23.80 -3.19 11.18
CA GLU A 592 23.70 -3.18 12.63
C GLU A 592 24.90 -2.43 13.22
N TRP A 593 24.65 -1.36 13.98
CA TRP A 593 25.72 -0.59 14.62
C TRP A 593 26.08 -1.21 15.95
N LEU A 594 27.38 -1.43 16.19
CA LEU A 594 27.89 -1.91 17.47
C LEU A 594 28.47 -0.74 18.27
N ASP A 595 28.35 -0.82 19.60
CA ASP A 595 29.10 0.03 20.51
C ASP A 595 30.48 -0.56 20.82
N ALA A 596 31.20 0.12 21.71
CA ALA A 596 32.53 -0.24 22.15
C ALA A 596 32.64 -1.66 22.76
N ASP A 597 31.54 -2.20 23.28
CA ASP A 597 31.44 -3.50 23.94
C ASP A 597 30.84 -4.57 23.01
N GLY A 598 30.50 -4.19 21.77
CA GLY A 598 29.90 -5.08 20.78
C GLY A 598 28.38 -5.22 20.90
N HIS A 599 27.71 -4.38 21.67
CA HIS A 599 26.25 -4.39 21.77
C HIS A 599 25.60 -3.57 20.66
N TYR A 600 24.38 -3.96 20.28
CA TYR A 600 23.60 -3.26 19.28
C TYR A 600 23.16 -1.87 19.74
N VAL A 601 23.45 -0.88 18.90
CA VAL A 601 23.00 0.51 19.07
C VAL A 601 21.92 0.83 18.03
N PRO A 602 20.71 1.24 18.46
CA PRO A 602 19.66 1.66 17.52
C PRO A 602 20.10 2.81 16.62
N TRP A 603 19.63 2.79 15.37
CA TRP A 603 19.82 3.87 14.41
C TRP A 603 18.62 4.83 14.39
N GLY A 604 18.83 6.07 14.84
CA GLY A 604 17.78 7.11 14.89
C GLY A 604 16.66 6.80 15.89
N ASP A 605 15.44 7.30 15.62
CA ASP A 605 14.29 7.20 16.54
C ASP A 605 13.64 5.80 16.56
N LYS A 606 14.34 4.81 17.11
CA LYS A 606 13.90 3.43 17.46
C LYS A 606 14.06 2.32 16.40
N ARG A 607 14.81 2.49 15.30
CA ARG A 607 15.09 1.37 14.37
C ARG A 607 16.30 0.56 14.83
N ARG A 608 16.20 -0.77 14.76
CA ARG A 608 17.29 -1.69 15.15
C ARG A 608 18.46 -1.69 14.15
N TRP A 609 18.22 -1.37 12.89
CA TRP A 609 19.25 -1.34 11.83
C TRP A 609 19.09 -0.10 10.92
N ALA A 610 20.19 0.31 10.30
CA ALA A 610 20.19 1.20 9.15
C ALA A 610 20.00 0.40 7.86
N GLU A 611 19.51 1.03 6.79
CA GLU A 611 19.43 0.41 5.46
C GLU A 611 20.37 1.13 4.49
N SER A 612 20.88 0.37 3.53
CA SER A 612 21.75 0.90 2.48
C SER A 612 21.00 1.84 1.54
N LEU A 613 21.68 2.84 0.97
CA LEU A 613 21.08 3.74 -0.01
C LEU A 613 20.54 2.97 -1.21
N SER A 614 21.26 1.92 -1.64
CA SER A 614 20.90 1.13 -2.81
C SER A 614 19.62 0.32 -2.56
N ALA A 615 19.49 -0.34 -1.41
CA ALA A 615 18.25 -1.04 -1.04
C ALA A 615 17.06 -0.08 -0.95
N LYS A 616 17.24 1.09 -0.32
CA LYS A 616 16.21 2.12 -0.19
C LYS A 616 15.75 2.71 -1.53
N ASN A 617 16.62 2.70 -2.54
CA ASN A 617 16.36 3.22 -3.87
C ASN A 617 16.00 2.15 -4.90
N TRP A 618 16.09 0.86 -4.57
CA TRP A 618 15.96 -0.26 -5.53
C TRP A 618 14.69 -0.18 -6.40
N ASP A 619 13.55 0.08 -5.78
CA ASP A 619 12.25 0.16 -6.47
C ASP A 619 11.87 1.59 -6.93
N ARG A 620 12.78 2.55 -6.84
CA ARG A 620 12.53 3.93 -7.29
C ARG A 620 12.95 4.12 -8.74
N PRO A 621 12.23 4.95 -9.52
CA PRO A 621 12.73 5.34 -10.83
C PRO A 621 14.01 6.20 -10.66
N PRO A 622 15.00 6.11 -11.57
CA PRO A 622 16.31 6.74 -11.40
C PRO A 622 16.27 8.25 -11.15
N ASN A 623 15.32 8.94 -11.78
CA ASN A 623 15.12 10.38 -11.64
C ASN A 623 14.40 10.79 -10.33
N ARG A 624 14.06 9.84 -9.45
CA ARG A 624 13.44 10.07 -8.13
C ARG A 624 14.16 9.35 -6.99
N CYS A 625 15.36 8.84 -7.24
CA CYS A 625 16.22 8.33 -6.19
C CYS A 625 16.58 9.45 -5.22
N ILE A 626 16.68 9.12 -3.94
CA ILE A 626 17.07 10.05 -2.88
C ILE A 626 18.44 9.62 -2.38
N THR A 627 19.40 10.54 -2.41
CA THR A 627 20.80 10.26 -2.02
C THR A 627 21.20 10.86 -0.67
N SER A 628 20.21 11.32 0.11
CA SER A 628 20.45 11.87 1.45
C SER A 628 20.94 10.78 2.42
N PRO A 629 22.02 11.01 3.18
CA PRO A 629 22.48 10.06 4.22
C PRO A 629 21.46 9.82 5.34
N SER A 630 20.44 10.68 5.47
CA SER A 630 19.31 10.47 6.40
C SER A 630 18.24 9.51 5.87
N PHE A 631 18.24 9.22 4.57
CA PHE A 631 17.28 8.34 3.92
C PHE A 631 17.77 6.88 3.90
N GLY A 632 19.05 6.69 3.58
CA GLY A 632 19.78 5.43 3.64
C GLY A 632 21.27 5.73 3.80
N HIS A 633 22.06 4.75 4.24
CA HIS A 633 23.48 4.97 4.48
C HIS A 633 24.30 4.86 3.18
N PRO A 634 25.16 5.84 2.87
CA PRO A 634 26.00 5.83 1.67
C PRO A 634 27.33 5.08 1.84
N GLY A 635 27.81 4.84 3.06
CA GLY A 635 29.17 4.33 3.31
C GLY A 635 29.29 2.83 3.50
N LEU A 636 30.34 2.42 4.23
CA LEU A 636 30.71 1.06 4.66
C LEU A 636 31.40 0.22 3.60
N ALA A 637 30.73 -0.03 2.48
CA ALA A 637 31.25 -0.91 1.44
C ALA A 637 30.55 -0.65 0.12
N TRP A 638 31.31 -0.79 -0.96
CA TRP A 638 30.83 -0.71 -2.33
C TRP A 638 31.67 -1.60 -3.23
N THR A 639 31.08 -2.01 -4.35
CA THR A 639 31.73 -2.77 -5.39
C THR A 639 31.34 -2.22 -6.76
N ALA A 640 32.19 -2.40 -7.74
CA ALA A 640 31.93 -2.03 -9.12
C ALA A 640 32.68 -2.97 -10.07
N ARG A 641 32.24 -3.02 -11.33
CA ARG A 641 33.03 -3.65 -12.38
C ARG A 641 34.33 -2.88 -12.57
N ARG A 642 35.44 -3.59 -12.78
CA ARG A 642 36.74 -2.95 -13.07
C ARG A 642 36.63 -1.99 -14.26
N GLU A 643 35.98 -2.44 -15.34
CA GLU A 643 35.70 -1.62 -16.53
C GLU A 643 34.90 -0.34 -16.25
N THR A 644 34.06 -0.33 -15.20
CA THR A 644 33.29 0.85 -14.83
C THR A 644 34.20 1.85 -14.12
N ILE A 645 34.99 1.39 -13.15
CA ILE A 645 35.93 2.23 -12.39
C ILE A 645 37.02 2.83 -13.30
N ASP A 646 37.61 2.03 -14.18
CA ASP A 646 38.64 2.52 -15.11
C ASP A 646 38.08 3.58 -16.07
N SER A 647 36.83 3.43 -16.52
CA SER A 647 36.19 4.39 -17.43
C SER A 647 35.83 5.74 -16.81
N ILE A 648 35.86 5.85 -15.48
CA ILE A 648 35.49 7.07 -14.73
C ILE A 648 36.69 7.68 -13.99
N ASP A 649 37.90 7.25 -14.33
CA ASP A 649 39.17 7.68 -13.74
C ASP A 649 39.28 7.38 -12.23
N GLY A 650 38.72 6.25 -11.77
CA GLY A 650 38.74 5.85 -10.37
C GLY A 650 37.63 6.45 -9.50
N LEU A 651 37.77 6.30 -8.19
CA LEU A 651 36.90 6.89 -7.16
C LEU A 651 37.13 8.40 -7.04
N PHE A 652 36.12 9.13 -6.56
CA PHE A 652 36.28 10.55 -6.26
C PHE A 652 37.16 10.77 -5.02
N ASP A 653 38.37 11.28 -5.22
CA ASP A 653 39.41 11.37 -4.18
C ASP A 653 39.82 12.81 -3.81
N ARG A 654 39.08 13.83 -4.27
CA ARG A 654 39.40 15.25 -4.07
C ARG A 654 38.70 15.88 -2.86
N HIS A 655 38.44 15.08 -1.81
CA HIS A 655 37.70 15.52 -0.63
C HIS A 655 38.55 15.50 0.64
N PRO A 656 39.29 16.59 0.96
CA PRO A 656 40.33 16.59 1.98
C PRO A 656 39.82 16.49 3.43
N ILE A 657 38.49 16.49 3.65
CA ILE A 657 37.87 16.34 4.97
C ILE A 657 36.81 15.21 5.01
N GLY A 658 36.74 14.38 3.97
CA GLY A 658 35.88 13.19 3.84
C GLY A 658 34.44 13.47 3.38
N SER A 659 33.60 12.43 3.33
CA SER A 659 32.26 12.38 2.66
C SER A 659 32.30 11.94 1.19
N GLY A 660 33.36 11.27 0.75
CA GLY A 660 33.52 10.75 -0.61
C GLY A 660 32.41 9.79 -1.03
N ASP A 661 32.04 8.86 -0.14
CA ASP A 661 30.91 7.94 -0.28
C ASP A 661 29.61 8.61 -0.74
N THR A 662 29.25 9.72 -0.10
CA THR A 662 28.05 10.48 -0.37
C THR A 662 28.15 11.18 -1.72
N MET A 663 29.33 11.68 -2.10
CA MET A 663 29.55 12.33 -3.39
C MET A 663 29.50 11.33 -4.54
N MET A 664 30.07 10.14 -4.34
CA MET A 664 29.99 9.03 -5.27
C MET A 664 28.54 8.58 -5.45
N ALA A 665 27.79 8.37 -4.35
CA ALA A 665 26.38 8.02 -4.41
C ALA A 665 25.55 9.07 -5.17
N ILE A 666 25.67 10.36 -4.83
CA ILE A 666 25.00 11.46 -5.57
C ILE A 666 25.26 11.36 -7.07
N SER A 667 26.51 11.10 -7.44
CA SER A 667 26.95 11.03 -8.83
C SER A 667 26.43 9.79 -9.56
N PHE A 668 26.47 8.60 -8.94
CA PHE A 668 25.94 7.38 -9.54
C PHE A 668 24.46 7.51 -9.94
N TRP A 669 23.63 8.11 -9.08
CA TRP A 669 22.22 8.37 -9.36
C TRP A 669 21.95 9.67 -10.14
N GLY A 670 22.91 10.58 -10.23
CA GLY A 670 22.72 11.88 -10.89
C GLY A 670 21.78 12.82 -10.13
N ASP A 671 21.77 12.74 -8.80
CA ASP A 671 20.92 13.57 -7.92
C ASP A 671 21.54 14.96 -7.71
N TRP A 672 21.72 15.71 -8.81
CA TRP A 672 22.37 17.03 -8.81
C TRP A 672 21.62 18.10 -8.00
N LYS A 673 20.38 17.80 -7.59
CA LYS A 673 19.54 18.68 -6.75
C LYS A 673 19.59 18.28 -5.27
N ALA A 674 20.40 17.29 -4.90
CA ALA A 674 20.57 16.85 -3.52
C ALA A 674 20.85 18.03 -2.59
N ARG A 675 20.04 18.17 -1.54
CA ARG A 675 20.23 19.24 -0.53
C ARG A 675 21.61 19.17 0.12
N TYR A 676 22.22 17.99 0.16
CA TYR A 676 23.55 17.77 0.72
C TYR A 676 24.64 18.58 -0.01
N LEU A 677 24.50 18.82 -1.33
CA LEU A 677 25.44 19.62 -2.12
C LEU A 677 25.50 21.11 -1.70
N ARG A 678 24.48 21.60 -0.98
CA ARG A 678 24.43 23.00 -0.50
C ARG A 678 25.47 23.31 0.57
N LYS A 679 26.14 22.28 1.13
CA LYS A 679 27.22 22.45 2.10
C LYS A 679 28.51 22.97 1.47
N TYR A 680 28.67 22.80 0.17
CA TYR A 680 29.94 23.05 -0.53
C TYR A 680 29.97 24.42 -1.21
N ASN A 681 31.15 25.00 -1.38
CA ASN A 681 31.35 26.20 -2.22
C ASN A 681 31.31 25.84 -3.72
N GLU A 682 31.44 26.84 -4.61
CA GLU A 682 31.38 26.60 -6.06
C GLU A 682 32.53 25.71 -6.58
N PRO A 683 33.81 25.94 -6.22
CA PRO A 683 34.90 25.10 -6.71
C PRO A 683 34.78 23.63 -6.35
N MET A 684 34.40 23.33 -5.10
CA MET A 684 34.17 21.94 -4.67
C MET A 684 32.99 21.32 -5.42
N ARG A 685 31.88 22.04 -5.62
CA ARG A 685 30.74 21.53 -6.42
C ARG A 685 31.13 21.26 -7.87
N ARG A 686 31.97 22.11 -8.46
CA ARG A 686 32.49 21.92 -9.82
C ARG A 686 33.32 20.64 -9.90
N ALA A 687 34.27 20.42 -8.99
CA ALA A 687 35.07 19.20 -8.94
C ALA A 687 34.20 17.93 -8.79
N ILE A 688 33.19 17.96 -7.93
CA ILE A 688 32.22 16.86 -7.77
C ILE A 688 31.45 16.63 -9.07
N PHE A 689 30.96 17.70 -9.71
CA PHE A 689 30.15 17.59 -10.92
C PHE A 689 30.95 17.09 -12.12
N GLU A 690 32.20 17.53 -12.28
CA GLU A 690 33.06 17.11 -13.39
C GLU A 690 33.38 15.61 -13.34
N TRP A 691 33.78 15.09 -12.18
CA TRP A 691 33.94 13.66 -11.98
C TRP A 691 32.60 12.93 -12.05
N GLY A 692 31.59 13.48 -11.39
CA GLY A 692 30.28 12.86 -11.24
C GLY A 692 29.52 12.71 -12.55
N LYS A 693 29.72 13.61 -13.52
CA LYS A 693 29.12 13.51 -14.85
C LYS A 693 29.60 12.24 -15.57
N LYS A 694 30.91 11.96 -15.54
CA LYS A 694 31.49 10.73 -16.11
C LYS A 694 30.92 9.50 -15.41
N ALA A 695 30.88 9.52 -14.07
CA ALA A 695 30.31 8.46 -13.27
C ALA A 695 28.82 8.19 -13.61
N HIS A 696 28.01 9.25 -13.71
CA HIS A 696 26.60 9.12 -14.04
C HIS A 696 26.37 8.64 -15.47
N GLU A 697 27.17 9.09 -16.44
CA GLU A 697 27.05 8.64 -17.84
C GLU A 697 27.29 7.13 -17.98
N ARG A 698 28.20 6.57 -17.15
CA ARG A 698 28.49 5.14 -17.10
C ARG A 698 27.47 4.35 -16.28
N VAL A 699 27.05 4.84 -15.12
CA VAL A 699 26.20 4.12 -14.16
C VAL A 699 24.71 4.32 -14.43
N ARG A 700 24.29 5.52 -14.81
CA ARG A 700 22.91 5.92 -15.16
C ARG A 700 21.88 5.55 -14.09
N GLY A 701 22.27 5.63 -12.82
CA GLY A 701 21.44 5.22 -11.69
C GLY A 701 21.15 3.71 -11.61
N ASN A 702 21.80 2.87 -12.43
CA ASN A 702 21.77 1.42 -12.27
C ASN A 702 22.74 1.03 -11.14
N VAL A 703 22.24 1.08 -9.91
CA VAL A 703 22.97 0.74 -8.70
C VAL A 703 22.26 -0.42 -8.01
N GLY A 704 22.98 -1.51 -7.78
CA GLY A 704 22.46 -2.70 -7.13
C GLY A 704 22.81 -2.79 -5.66
N PHE A 705 22.25 -3.80 -5.00
CA PHE A 705 22.63 -4.19 -3.65
C PHE A 705 22.62 -5.71 -3.50
N VAL A 706 23.21 -6.19 -2.40
CA VAL A 706 23.12 -7.60 -1.97
C VAL A 706 22.29 -7.64 -0.69
N ASP A 707 21.37 -8.60 -0.60
CA ASP A 707 20.58 -8.87 0.61
C ASP A 707 21.45 -9.54 1.68
N ALA A 708 22.41 -8.76 2.19
CA ALA A 708 23.33 -9.15 3.25
C ALA A 708 23.18 -8.17 4.42
N ALA A 709 23.33 -8.69 5.63
CA ALA A 709 23.51 -7.86 6.82
C ALA A 709 25.00 -7.54 6.99
N VAL A 710 25.29 -6.34 7.49
CA VAL A 710 26.64 -5.93 7.87
C VAL A 710 26.64 -5.38 9.29
N SER A 711 27.62 -5.73 10.11
CA SER A 711 27.85 -5.07 11.40
C SER A 711 28.91 -3.99 11.24
N HIS A 712 28.65 -2.80 11.75
CA HIS A 712 29.65 -1.74 11.88
C HIS A 712 30.34 -1.83 13.23
N LEU A 713 31.66 -1.98 13.23
CA LEU A 713 32.51 -2.06 14.41
C LEU A 713 32.78 -0.65 14.95
N TRP A 714 32.56 -0.46 16.25
CA TRP A 714 32.75 0.83 16.88
C TRP A 714 34.19 1.33 16.76
N HIS A 715 34.35 2.58 16.36
CA HIS A 715 35.63 3.31 16.32
C HIS A 715 35.40 4.79 16.65
N GLY A 716 34.99 5.06 17.89
CA GLY A 716 34.77 6.42 18.38
C GLY A 716 33.38 7.01 18.10
N SER A 717 33.08 8.12 18.79
CA SER A 717 31.75 8.71 18.78
C SER A 717 31.40 9.43 17.47
N ARG A 718 30.16 9.29 17.01
CA ARG A 718 29.66 9.99 15.80
C ARG A 718 29.61 11.51 15.96
N GLU A 719 29.41 12.01 17.18
CA GLU A 719 29.36 13.44 17.49
C GLU A 719 30.69 14.13 17.18
N SER A 720 31.83 13.51 17.54
CA SER A 720 33.17 14.02 17.23
C SER A 720 33.46 14.14 15.73
N ARG A 721 32.71 13.43 14.87
CA ARG A 721 32.95 13.42 13.42
C ARG A 721 32.43 14.65 12.69
N LYS A 722 31.57 15.46 13.33
CA LYS A 722 31.07 16.78 12.84
C LYS A 722 30.62 16.78 11.37
N TYR A 723 29.94 15.73 10.91
CA TYR A 723 29.58 15.51 9.49
C TYR A 723 28.87 16.70 8.80
N ASP A 724 28.08 17.46 9.55
CA ASP A 724 27.36 18.63 9.02
C ASP A 724 28.19 19.91 9.03
N GLU A 725 28.96 20.15 10.09
CA GLU A 725 29.74 21.38 10.29
C GLU A 725 31.01 21.38 9.45
N ARG A 726 31.72 20.24 9.37
CA ARG A 726 33.06 20.15 8.76
C ARG A 726 33.08 20.60 7.29
N ASN A 727 32.09 20.15 6.54
CA ASN A 727 31.97 20.41 5.11
C ASN A 727 31.60 21.87 4.83
N ARG A 728 30.80 22.49 5.70
CA ARG A 728 30.41 23.90 5.58
C ARG A 728 31.59 24.82 5.88
N GLU A 729 32.37 24.48 6.89
CA GLU A 729 33.47 25.35 7.34
C GLU A 729 34.62 25.37 6.35
N ILE A 730 35.11 24.20 5.90
CA ILE A 730 36.16 24.16 4.87
C ILE A 730 35.73 24.88 3.58
N SER A 731 34.44 24.83 3.27
CA SER A 731 33.86 25.54 2.12
C SER A 731 33.84 27.07 2.31
N ARG A 732 33.58 27.55 3.53
CA ARG A 732 33.66 28.98 3.87
C ARG A 732 35.10 29.49 3.81
N LEU A 733 36.06 28.67 4.20
CA LEU A 733 37.49 28.97 4.08
C LEU A 733 37.99 28.99 2.63
N GLY A 734 37.15 28.64 1.65
CA GLY A 734 37.44 28.83 0.23
C GLY A 734 38.20 27.68 -0.41
N ILE A 735 38.05 26.44 0.05
CA ILE A 735 38.70 25.28 -0.59
C ILE A 735 38.39 25.20 -2.09
N ASP A 736 39.43 25.17 -2.92
CA ASP A 736 39.39 24.75 -4.32
C ASP A 736 40.27 23.51 -4.48
N PRO A 737 39.70 22.31 -4.64
CA PRO A 737 40.50 21.09 -4.78
C PRO A 737 41.43 21.08 -6.01
N ALA A 738 41.15 21.87 -7.05
CA ALA A 738 42.00 21.94 -8.23
C ALA A 738 43.24 22.80 -7.99
N GLU A 739 43.16 23.81 -7.12
CA GLU A 739 44.28 24.69 -6.79
C GLU A 739 45.03 24.25 -5.54
N HIS A 740 44.33 23.68 -4.55
CA HIS A 740 44.87 23.44 -3.21
C HIS A 740 45.39 22.01 -3.00
N LEU A 741 45.10 21.07 -3.91
CA LEU A 741 45.61 19.69 -3.83
C LEU A 741 46.55 19.40 -4.99
N GLU A 742 47.70 18.83 -4.69
CA GLU A 742 48.67 18.37 -5.68
C GLU A 742 49.12 16.93 -5.38
N LEU A 743 49.40 16.15 -6.42
CA LEU A 743 49.89 14.78 -6.26
C LEU A 743 51.38 14.79 -5.89
N ALA A 744 51.74 14.03 -4.86
CA ALA A 744 53.11 13.66 -4.57
C ALA A 744 53.61 12.59 -5.56
N PRO A 745 54.94 12.39 -5.71
CA PRO A 745 55.50 11.40 -6.65
C PRO A 745 55.04 9.96 -6.41
N ASN A 746 54.72 9.60 -5.17
CA ASN A 746 54.17 8.30 -4.79
C ASN A 746 52.65 8.18 -5.05
N GLY A 747 52.04 9.22 -5.61
CA GLY A 747 50.63 9.27 -5.95
C GLY A 747 49.69 9.64 -4.82
N THR A 748 50.13 10.07 -3.63
CA THR A 748 49.25 10.56 -2.56
C THR A 748 48.93 12.05 -2.72
N TRP A 749 47.87 12.56 -2.10
CA TRP A 749 47.63 14.01 -2.10
C TRP A 749 48.54 14.73 -1.12
N LYS A 750 48.92 15.97 -1.43
CA LYS A 750 49.48 16.92 -0.48
C LYS A 750 48.91 18.31 -0.72
N TRP A 751 49.05 19.19 0.27
CA TRP A 751 48.67 20.58 0.10
C TRP A 751 49.59 21.25 -0.91
N SER A 752 49.01 21.97 -1.88
CA SER A 752 49.79 22.79 -2.80
C SER A 752 50.38 24.01 -2.10
N ALA A 753 51.41 24.61 -2.71
CA ALA A 753 52.01 25.84 -2.20
C ALA A 753 51.04 27.05 -2.16
N SER A 754 49.95 27.02 -2.92
CA SER A 754 48.94 28.08 -2.94
C SER A 754 47.85 27.91 -1.86
N THR A 755 47.83 26.78 -1.15
CA THR A 755 46.79 26.49 -0.16
C THR A 755 46.80 27.51 0.98
N PRO A 756 45.67 28.18 1.27
CA PRO A 756 45.56 29.07 2.42
C PRO A 756 45.87 28.35 3.73
N ARG A 757 46.75 28.94 4.54
CA ARG A 757 47.15 28.41 5.86
C ARG A 757 45.96 28.06 6.75
N ALA A 758 44.90 28.87 6.73
CA ALA A 758 43.68 28.63 7.50
C ALA A 758 42.98 27.30 7.13
N ILE A 759 43.05 26.86 5.86
CA ILE A 759 42.50 25.56 5.44
C ILE A 759 43.35 24.42 6.02
N ILE A 760 44.68 24.54 5.92
CA ILE A 760 45.62 23.53 6.42
C ILE A 760 45.44 23.36 7.94
N GLU A 761 45.43 24.46 8.69
CA GLU A 761 45.23 24.47 10.14
C GLU A 761 43.85 23.88 10.50
N TYR A 762 42.79 24.29 9.81
CA TYR A 762 41.45 23.76 10.04
C TYR A 762 41.35 22.23 9.85
N VAL A 763 41.98 21.70 8.78
CA VAL A 763 41.98 20.25 8.53
C VAL A 763 42.82 19.53 9.58
N ALA A 764 44.00 20.04 9.93
CA ALA A 764 44.83 19.46 10.99
C ALA A 764 44.09 19.41 12.34
N ASP A 765 43.45 20.51 12.74
CA ASP A 765 42.65 20.61 13.96
C ASP A 765 41.44 19.66 13.93
N TYR A 766 40.80 19.51 12.76
CA TYR A 766 39.72 18.55 12.59
C TYR A 766 40.19 17.13 12.88
N PHE A 767 41.32 16.69 12.31
CA PHE A 767 41.88 15.35 12.56
C PHE A 767 42.26 15.15 14.03
N ALA A 768 42.92 16.13 14.65
CA ALA A 768 43.23 16.11 16.09
C ALA A 768 41.96 16.00 16.97
N GLY A 769 40.85 16.59 16.52
CA GLY A 769 39.58 16.59 17.25
C GLY A 769 38.73 15.31 17.15
N ARG A 770 39.07 14.35 16.27
CA ARG A 770 38.20 13.19 15.99
C ARG A 770 38.09 12.20 17.15
N ARG A 771 39.13 12.09 18.00
CA ARG A 771 39.16 11.22 19.19
C ARG A 771 38.62 9.80 18.90
N GLU A 772 39.27 9.10 17.97
CA GLU A 772 38.81 7.78 17.48
C GLU A 772 38.76 6.69 18.58
N ASP A 773 39.49 6.86 19.70
CA ASP A 773 39.42 5.98 20.90
C ASP A 773 38.31 6.35 21.91
N GLY A 774 37.56 7.44 21.69
CA GLY A 774 36.62 7.98 22.68
C GLY A 774 37.24 9.02 23.63
N LYS A 775 36.57 9.31 24.75
CA LYS A 775 37.15 10.16 25.81
C LYS A 775 38.13 9.32 26.64
N PRO A 776 39.27 9.87 27.08
CA PRO A 776 40.10 9.18 28.08
C PRO A 776 39.21 8.83 29.28
N GLU A 777 39.34 7.61 29.79
CA GLU A 777 38.77 7.28 31.10
C GLU A 777 39.36 8.25 32.14
N ALA A 778 38.48 8.84 32.94
CA ALA A 778 38.80 9.88 33.91
C ALA A 778 39.46 9.32 35.17
#